data_AF-A0A7R8W312-F1
#
_entry.id   AF-A0A7R8W312-F1
#
_cell.length_a   1.000
_cell.length_b   1.000
_cell.length_c   1.000
_cell.angle_alpha   90.00
_cell.angle_beta   90.00
_cell.angle_gamma   90.00
#
_symmetry.space_group_name_H-M   'P 1'
#
loop_
_entity.id
_entity.type
_entity.pdbx_description
1 polymer ?
#
loop_
_entity_poly.entity_id
_entity_poly.type
_entity_poly.pdbx_seq_one_letter_code
_entity_poly.pdbx_strand_id
1 'polypeptide(L)'
;MVAGVQGRRKNSAAVPNPATESVPSVQPQRKTLVTAYLRGQTSMLAPSLLLLITMCGCSDSLSLRKLSSTARISPRSASELNDALRNCGYRTTSDLQRRYLTNTTVTCNDGTPAGYYLRRSPSSRKWVVFLEGGWFCYDKLSCERRWREQHWTLISDLMSSDQWKDTRTAGGILSPYPEENPLWWSANHVLVPYCSSDCWSGAANKGIGRRFAFHGSLIIQEVFKDLLREGLGRYDSVVLAGSSAGGTGVIVNLDRIRDLMASVGFGSVDIRGLTDSGWFVQNDPFKPHACAIGGKCSPIDTLKVGVDYWESQMPERCTFRGADSWRCFLGFNVHPTLQSPLFVFQWLFDTAQIEADNVGSPHTKSQWDYIHQSGKSLRNTFQNVTAVFAPACIAHTVLTNKEWVKVEVSGVTLPQAIRCWETHAHTLESRWRRFSLQQRRADPSDATPRRHVHASMLSDDPAVVDNQASTSRFSSQISPNSLRSLVQNEDSNPSDDLMERIKTNSTRRKGKRGKRHKKLRHRRSGREVANGRNSRKPRNKERRRRRNTEPRRHKRRKRRRGRRNRRIWKIHREHEASRSARSISKRCSSTIDLSLVDPEYTNGVCRMKLIDTCSWPLCNRSCPRFSNPLTGEEVGFRDILRSFGVDMQELADALGVDLATLGKMSTEELRKVLSIKTVTLIPGDGIGPEISTAVQQIFEAAAVPIVWETVDVAPVKKDDGTFGIPQAAIDSMNTNQVGLKGPLMTPVGKGHRSLNLALRKQFDLYANIRPCRSIEGFKTLYDDVDVVTIRENTEGEYSGIEHQIVDGVVQSIKLITQEASTRVAEFAFQYAMNNNRSRVTAVHKANIMRMSDGTFLECCRRVSEKYPQIVFEEKYLDTVCLTMVQEPSKFDVLVMPNLYGDILSDLCAGLVGGLGLTPSGNVGRNGALFESVHGTAPDIAGQDKANPTALLLSAVMMLRYMKLETYAKKIEDACFATIRQGKYLTGDLRGTAKCSEYTKAIIDNLE
;
A
#
# COMPACT_ATOMS: atom_id res chain seq x y z
N MET A 1 2.09 18.03 -71.49
CA MET A 1 1.52 18.25 -72.85
C MET A 1 0.24 19.06 -72.74
N VAL A 2 -0.22 19.68 -73.83
CA VAL A 2 -1.52 20.38 -73.99
C VAL A 2 -2.62 19.29 -74.15
N ALA A 3 -3.95 19.44 -73.95
CA ALA A 3 -4.90 20.55 -73.88
C ALA A 3 -6.09 20.20 -72.92
N GLY A 4 -7.16 20.99 -72.70
CA GLY A 4 -7.45 22.38 -73.09
C GLY A 4 -8.65 22.60 -74.04
N VAL A 5 -9.90 22.63 -73.54
CA VAL A 5 -11.12 23.09 -74.27
C VAL A 5 -12.06 23.88 -73.33
N GLN A 6 -12.89 24.82 -73.84
CA GLN A 6 -13.74 25.74 -73.07
C GLN A 6 -15.17 25.94 -73.67
N GLY A 7 -16.12 26.44 -72.86
CA GLY A 7 -17.38 27.11 -73.28
C GLY A 7 -18.52 26.92 -72.25
N ARG A 8 -19.11 27.89 -71.52
CA ARG A 8 -19.66 29.25 -71.80
C ARG A 8 -20.95 29.21 -72.68
N ARG A 9 -22.04 29.96 -72.40
CA ARG A 9 -22.27 31.14 -71.51
C ARG A 9 -23.78 31.45 -71.29
N LYS A 10 -24.07 32.49 -70.46
CA LYS A 10 -25.36 33.24 -70.24
C LYS A 10 -26.31 32.69 -69.14
N ASN A 11 -27.02 33.49 -68.33
CA ASN A 11 -26.95 34.96 -68.10
C ASN A 11 -27.46 35.42 -66.69
N SER A 12 -27.09 36.66 -66.36
CA SER A 12 -27.30 37.51 -65.16
C SER A 12 -28.72 37.73 -64.57
N ALA A 13 -28.78 37.94 -63.23
CA ALA A 13 -29.60 38.95 -62.52
C ALA A 13 -29.09 39.13 -61.05
N ALA A 14 -29.43 40.22 -60.34
CA ALA A 14 -28.95 40.49 -58.97
C ALA A 14 -29.82 41.44 -58.11
N VAL A 15 -29.84 41.21 -56.78
CA VAL A 15 -30.12 42.16 -55.65
C VAL A 15 -31.53 42.82 -55.58
N PRO A 16 -32.27 42.68 -54.46
CA PRO A 16 -32.32 43.78 -53.46
C PRO A 16 -32.43 43.43 -51.96
N ASN A 17 -31.99 44.42 -51.17
CA ASN A 17 -32.02 44.71 -49.71
C ASN A 17 -32.92 43.94 -48.69
N PRO A 18 -32.50 43.93 -47.41
CA PRO A 18 -33.36 43.62 -46.26
C PRO A 18 -34.22 44.83 -45.83
N ALA A 19 -35.35 44.55 -45.16
CA ALA A 19 -36.21 45.53 -44.51
C ALA A 19 -36.33 45.26 -43.00
N THR A 20 -36.58 46.32 -42.22
CA THR A 20 -36.62 46.34 -40.75
C THR A 20 -37.95 45.88 -40.16
N GLU A 21 -37.93 45.24 -38.99
CA GLU A 21 -39.02 45.40 -38.01
C GLU A 21 -38.48 45.37 -36.57
N SER A 22 -39.26 45.88 -35.61
CA SER A 22 -38.75 46.47 -34.36
C SER A 22 -38.91 45.59 -33.11
N VAL A 23 -37.91 45.62 -32.22
CA VAL A 23 -37.97 44.96 -30.91
C VAL A 23 -38.51 45.92 -29.84
N PRO A 24 -39.66 45.64 -29.20
CA PRO A 24 -40.15 46.46 -28.09
C PRO A 24 -39.39 46.20 -26.79
N SER A 25 -39.06 47.26 -26.06
CA SER A 25 -38.30 47.22 -24.80
C SER A 25 -39.12 46.64 -23.63
N VAL A 26 -38.64 45.56 -23.00
CA VAL A 26 -39.28 44.98 -21.80
C VAL A 26 -38.72 45.61 -20.52
N GLN A 27 -39.60 46.24 -19.74
CA GLN A 27 -39.25 46.99 -18.52
C GLN A 27 -38.78 46.11 -17.31
N PRO A 28 -38.04 46.70 -16.33
CA PRO A 28 -37.13 45.94 -15.47
C PRO A 28 -37.75 45.08 -14.36
N GLN A 29 -39.07 44.99 -14.22
CA GLN A 29 -39.71 44.31 -13.08
C GLN A 29 -39.61 42.77 -13.09
N ARG A 30 -39.34 42.12 -14.24
CA ARG A 30 -39.24 40.64 -14.33
C ARG A 30 -38.10 40.02 -13.51
N LYS A 31 -37.05 40.76 -13.14
CA LYS A 31 -35.88 40.20 -12.40
C LYS A 31 -36.14 39.99 -10.89
N THR A 32 -37.12 40.67 -10.31
CA THR A 32 -37.26 40.77 -8.85
C THR A 32 -37.79 39.48 -8.20
N LEU A 33 -38.83 38.85 -8.76
CA LEU A 33 -39.41 37.62 -8.18
C LEU A 33 -38.46 36.41 -8.26
N VAL A 34 -37.78 36.21 -9.39
CA VAL A 34 -36.83 35.08 -9.55
C VAL A 34 -35.66 35.20 -8.56
N THR A 35 -35.21 36.43 -8.31
CA THR A 35 -34.15 36.72 -7.33
C THR A 35 -34.61 36.54 -5.88
N ALA A 36 -35.91 36.64 -5.60
CA ALA A 36 -36.47 36.34 -4.27
C ALA A 36 -36.45 34.83 -3.98
N TYR A 37 -36.87 33.99 -4.94
CA TYR A 37 -36.85 32.52 -4.79
C TYR A 37 -35.41 32.00 -4.56
N LEU A 38 -34.44 32.51 -5.34
CA LEU A 38 -33.02 32.17 -5.19
C LEU A 38 -32.36 32.71 -3.89
N ARG A 39 -33.08 33.48 -3.06
CA ARG A 39 -32.61 33.96 -1.75
C ARG A 39 -33.17 33.17 -0.56
N GLY A 40 -33.97 32.13 -0.79
CA GLY A 40 -34.28 31.12 0.23
C GLY A 40 -35.09 31.62 1.44
N GLN A 41 -36.04 32.54 1.23
CA GLN A 41 -37.00 32.95 2.26
C GLN A 41 -38.43 32.66 1.84
N THR A 42 -39.21 32.15 2.82
CA THR A 42 -40.59 31.63 2.75
C THR A 42 -40.81 30.36 1.91
N SER A 43 -41.68 29.48 2.43
CA SER A 43 -42.17 28.29 1.74
C SER A 43 -43.51 28.58 1.09
N MET A 44 -43.66 28.28 -0.20
CA MET A 44 -44.94 28.42 -0.93
C MET A 44 -45.65 27.07 -1.09
N LEU A 45 -46.98 27.12 -1.12
CA LEU A 45 -47.85 25.96 -1.37
C LEU A 45 -47.96 25.66 -2.88
N ALA A 46 -48.34 24.42 -3.20
CA ALA A 46 -48.38 23.90 -4.57
C ALA A 46 -49.05 24.77 -5.66
N PRO A 47 -50.15 25.54 -5.39
CA PRO A 47 -50.76 26.40 -6.41
C PRO A 47 -49.80 27.42 -7.04
N SER A 48 -48.79 27.88 -6.29
CA SER A 48 -47.80 28.85 -6.75
C SER A 48 -46.85 28.28 -7.82
N LEU A 49 -46.56 26.98 -7.76
CA LEU A 49 -45.73 26.29 -8.75
C LEU A 49 -46.52 26.07 -10.05
N LEU A 50 -47.82 25.74 -9.93
CA LEU A 50 -48.71 25.55 -11.07
C LEU A 50 -48.85 26.85 -11.90
N LEU A 51 -48.96 28.00 -11.20
CA LEU A 51 -49.02 29.32 -11.84
C LEU A 51 -47.75 29.65 -12.63
N LEU A 52 -46.57 29.32 -12.09
CA LEU A 52 -45.27 29.49 -12.76
C LEU A 52 -45.16 28.64 -14.04
N ILE A 53 -45.67 27.40 -14.02
CA ILE A 53 -45.66 26.51 -15.18
C ILE A 53 -46.62 27.02 -16.27
N THR A 54 -47.84 27.43 -15.91
CA THR A 54 -48.80 28.00 -16.89
C THR A 54 -48.32 29.31 -17.51
N MET A 55 -47.58 30.13 -16.75
CA MET A 55 -46.96 31.37 -17.25
C MET A 55 -45.76 31.13 -18.18
N CYS A 56 -45.33 29.88 -18.35
CA CYS A 56 -44.19 29.50 -19.20
C CYS A 56 -44.59 28.89 -20.57
N GLY A 57 -45.89 28.73 -20.83
CA GLY A 57 -46.41 28.45 -22.19
C GLY A 57 -46.25 27.03 -22.74
N CYS A 58 -45.92 26.02 -21.93
CA CYS A 58 -45.86 24.63 -22.38
C CYS A 58 -47.28 24.03 -22.55
N SER A 59 -47.61 23.59 -23.77
CA SER A 59 -49.01 23.35 -24.22
C SER A 59 -49.58 21.95 -23.96
N ASP A 60 -48.79 20.98 -23.49
CA ASP A 60 -49.23 19.59 -23.28
C ASP A 60 -50.05 19.39 -21.99
N SER A 61 -51.37 19.53 -22.12
CA SER A 61 -52.30 19.56 -20.99
C SER A 61 -52.59 18.21 -20.30
N LEU A 62 -52.16 17.06 -20.86
CA LEU A 62 -52.46 15.73 -20.29
C LEU A 62 -51.57 15.36 -19.09
N SER A 63 -50.26 15.61 -19.16
CA SER A 63 -49.30 15.10 -18.16
C SER A 63 -49.40 15.80 -16.80
N LEU A 64 -49.79 17.07 -16.77
CA LEU A 64 -49.80 17.90 -15.56
C LEU A 64 -50.89 17.51 -14.53
N ARG A 65 -51.95 16.80 -14.93
CA ARG A 65 -53.04 16.42 -14.01
C ARG A 65 -52.62 15.42 -12.92
N LYS A 66 -51.57 14.61 -13.14
CA LYS A 66 -51.10 13.63 -12.13
C LYS A 66 -50.36 14.27 -10.95
N LEU A 67 -49.84 15.49 -11.10
CA LEU A 67 -49.08 16.21 -10.06
C LEU A 67 -49.96 16.93 -9.03
N SER A 68 -51.29 16.97 -9.20
CA SER A 68 -52.19 17.75 -8.34
C SER A 68 -52.64 17.03 -7.06
N SER A 69 -52.34 15.74 -6.87
CA SER A 69 -52.95 14.90 -5.82
C SER A 69 -52.01 14.46 -4.69
N THR A 70 -50.71 14.76 -4.75
CA THR A 70 -49.72 14.28 -3.78
C THR A 70 -49.01 15.42 -3.04
N ALA A 71 -49.30 15.58 -1.74
CA ALA A 71 -48.74 16.64 -0.90
C ALA A 71 -47.25 16.47 -0.52
N ARG A 72 -46.54 15.50 -1.12
CA ARG A 72 -45.09 15.29 -1.01
C ARG A 72 -44.54 14.75 -2.32
N ILE A 73 -43.50 15.39 -2.84
CA ILE A 73 -42.77 14.95 -4.04
C ILE A 73 -41.72 13.91 -3.62
N SER A 74 -41.59 12.82 -4.38
CA SER A 74 -40.64 11.73 -4.15
C SER A 74 -39.37 11.93 -4.98
N PRO A 75 -38.24 11.27 -4.68
CA PRO A 75 -37.01 11.49 -5.45
C PRO A 75 -37.12 11.01 -6.93
N ARG A 76 -38.04 10.10 -7.26
CA ARG A 76 -38.35 9.77 -8.68
C ARG A 76 -39.01 10.94 -9.41
N SER A 77 -39.92 11.66 -8.76
CA SER A 77 -40.58 12.83 -9.37
C SER A 77 -39.68 14.07 -9.46
N ALA A 78 -38.45 14.00 -8.92
CA ALA A 78 -37.41 15.01 -9.16
C ALA A 78 -36.70 14.83 -10.52
N SER A 79 -36.56 13.60 -11.05
CA SER A 79 -36.05 13.43 -12.42
C SER A 79 -37.12 13.80 -13.45
N GLU A 80 -38.37 13.38 -13.25
CA GLU A 80 -39.52 13.78 -14.08
C GLU A 80 -39.65 15.30 -14.20
N LEU A 81 -39.41 16.04 -13.10
CA LEU A 81 -39.38 17.51 -13.11
C LEU A 81 -38.19 18.07 -13.92
N ASN A 82 -37.03 17.43 -13.86
CA ASN A 82 -35.83 17.85 -14.59
C ASN A 82 -35.97 17.59 -16.11
N ASP A 83 -36.58 16.47 -16.49
CA ASP A 83 -36.88 16.14 -17.89
C ASP A 83 -38.02 17.03 -18.44
N ALA A 84 -39.01 17.39 -17.63
CA ALA A 84 -40.00 18.41 -17.99
C ALA A 84 -39.35 19.79 -18.22
N LEU A 85 -38.36 20.19 -17.40
CA LEU A 85 -37.61 21.44 -17.59
C LEU A 85 -36.70 21.40 -18.83
N ARG A 86 -36.16 20.23 -19.19
CA ARG A 86 -35.46 20.02 -20.48
C ARG A 86 -36.40 20.18 -21.67
N ASN A 87 -37.60 19.60 -21.61
CA ASN A 87 -38.61 19.68 -22.68
C ASN A 87 -39.18 21.10 -22.84
N CYS A 88 -39.33 21.87 -21.76
CA CYS A 88 -39.64 23.30 -21.81
C CYS A 88 -38.41 24.19 -22.12
N GLY A 89 -37.33 23.63 -22.68
CA GLY A 89 -36.24 24.36 -23.35
C GLY A 89 -35.18 25.00 -22.45
N TYR A 90 -35.17 24.74 -21.14
CA TYR A 90 -34.30 25.45 -20.19
C TYR A 90 -32.84 24.94 -20.21
N ARG A 91 -32.06 25.37 -21.21
CA ARG A 91 -30.63 24.99 -21.36
C ARG A 91 -29.73 25.68 -20.33
N THR A 92 -29.41 24.99 -19.23
CA THR A 92 -28.16 25.23 -18.50
C THR A 92 -26.98 24.72 -19.32
N THR A 93 -25.97 25.55 -19.58
CA THR A 93 -24.79 25.16 -20.38
C THR A 93 -23.99 24.04 -19.71
N SER A 94 -23.88 22.89 -20.39
CA SER A 94 -23.13 21.71 -19.91
C SER A 94 -21.61 21.90 -19.90
N ASP A 95 -21.10 22.77 -20.76
CA ASP A 95 -19.66 22.90 -21.04
C ASP A 95 -18.98 23.92 -20.12
N LEU A 96 -17.71 23.67 -19.83
CA LEU A 96 -16.88 24.60 -19.08
C LEU A 96 -16.54 25.81 -19.97
N GLN A 97 -16.63 27.01 -19.41
CA GLN A 97 -16.45 28.28 -20.13
C GLN A 97 -15.02 28.80 -19.94
N ARG A 98 -14.34 29.18 -21.02
CA ARG A 98 -12.95 29.68 -21.01
C ARG A 98 -12.84 30.99 -20.22
N ARG A 99 -11.76 31.12 -19.44
CA ARG A 99 -11.34 32.30 -18.69
C ARG A 99 -9.82 32.46 -18.81
N TYR A 100 -9.37 33.60 -19.31
CA TYR A 100 -7.95 33.98 -19.18
C TYR A 100 -7.66 34.44 -17.75
N LEU A 101 -6.41 34.28 -17.31
CA LEU A 101 -5.95 34.80 -16.03
C LEU A 101 -6.05 36.33 -16.00
N THR A 102 -6.45 36.89 -14.85
CA THR A 102 -6.43 38.35 -14.65
C THR A 102 -5.02 38.93 -14.64
N ASN A 103 -4.02 38.13 -14.27
CA ASN A 103 -2.61 38.51 -14.33
C ASN A 103 -1.98 38.06 -15.65
N THR A 104 -1.96 38.95 -16.65
CA THR A 104 -1.44 38.67 -18.00
C THR A 104 0.08 38.49 -18.06
N THR A 105 0.84 38.72 -16.98
CA THR A 105 2.28 38.37 -16.95
C THR A 105 2.52 36.87 -16.84
N VAL A 106 1.49 36.08 -16.47
CA VAL A 106 1.59 34.62 -16.33
C VAL A 106 1.07 33.96 -17.61
N THR A 107 2.02 33.66 -18.49
CA THR A 107 1.80 33.20 -19.87
C THR A 107 1.98 31.70 -20.04
N CYS A 108 1.43 31.16 -21.13
CA CYS A 108 1.85 29.91 -21.76
C CYS A 108 3.31 29.99 -22.29
N ASN A 109 3.85 28.88 -22.79
CA ASN A 109 5.25 28.79 -23.24
C ASN A 109 5.63 29.84 -24.28
N ASP A 110 4.77 30.14 -25.25
CA ASP A 110 5.03 31.13 -26.30
C ASP A 110 4.97 32.59 -25.83
N GLY A 111 4.21 32.89 -24.78
CA GLY A 111 3.90 34.25 -24.32
C GLY A 111 2.42 34.64 -24.40
N THR A 112 1.54 33.75 -24.90
CA THR A 112 0.08 33.95 -24.90
C THR A 112 -0.47 33.85 -23.46
N PRO A 113 -1.57 34.56 -23.12
CA PRO A 113 -2.08 34.57 -21.74
C PRO A 113 -2.58 33.19 -21.34
N ALA A 114 -2.14 32.69 -20.18
CA ALA A 114 -2.67 31.42 -19.65
C ALA A 114 -4.08 31.61 -19.07
N GLY A 115 -4.74 30.51 -18.71
CA GLY A 115 -6.13 30.53 -18.28
C GLY A 115 -6.65 29.15 -17.83
N TYR A 116 -7.96 29.09 -17.62
CA TYR A 116 -8.70 27.92 -17.16
C TYR A 116 -10.11 27.90 -17.76
N TYR A 117 -10.77 26.76 -17.73
CA TYR A 117 -12.19 26.63 -18.06
C TYR A 117 -12.99 26.40 -16.78
N LEU A 118 -14.12 27.09 -16.60
CA LEU A 118 -14.97 27.02 -15.41
C LEU A 118 -16.42 26.66 -15.75
N ARG A 119 -16.97 25.66 -15.04
CA ARG A 119 -18.42 25.47 -14.91
C ARG A 119 -18.82 25.60 -13.44
N ARG A 120 -19.48 26.71 -13.12
CA ARG A 120 -19.83 27.12 -11.76
C ARG A 120 -21.17 26.49 -11.32
N SER A 121 -21.21 26.01 -10.09
CA SER A 121 -22.38 25.41 -9.43
C SER A 121 -22.65 26.18 -8.12
N PRO A 122 -23.44 27.28 -8.15
CA PRO A 122 -23.55 28.21 -7.01
C PRO A 122 -24.13 27.62 -5.72
N SER A 123 -24.80 26.46 -5.80
CA SER A 123 -25.30 25.70 -4.65
C SER A 123 -24.24 24.78 -4.02
N SER A 124 -23.10 24.58 -4.68
CA SER A 124 -22.04 23.67 -4.23
C SER A 124 -20.86 24.42 -3.61
N ARG A 125 -20.38 23.89 -2.48
CA ARG A 125 -19.13 24.29 -1.81
C ARG A 125 -17.94 23.38 -2.17
N LYS A 126 -18.13 22.47 -3.12
CA LYS A 126 -17.07 21.60 -3.61
C LYS A 126 -16.51 22.15 -4.92
N TRP A 127 -15.20 22.11 -5.04
CA TRP A 127 -14.45 22.48 -6.23
C TRP A 127 -13.57 21.32 -6.66
N VAL A 128 -13.64 20.97 -7.94
CA VAL A 128 -12.72 20.02 -8.59
C VAL A 128 -11.86 20.86 -9.53
N VAL A 129 -10.58 21.04 -9.17
CA VAL A 129 -9.60 21.77 -9.98
C VAL A 129 -8.68 20.75 -10.61
N PHE A 130 -8.81 20.54 -11.92
CA PHE A 130 -8.09 19.51 -12.65
C PHE A 130 -6.95 20.10 -13.48
N LEU A 131 -5.75 19.56 -13.29
CA LEU A 131 -4.55 19.86 -14.07
C LEU A 131 -4.42 18.87 -15.24
N GLU A 132 -4.43 19.40 -16.46
CA GLU A 132 -4.15 18.62 -17.66
C GLU A 132 -2.67 18.14 -17.71
N GLY A 133 -2.39 17.12 -18.51
CA GLY A 133 -1.04 16.59 -18.72
C GLY A 133 -0.73 16.40 -20.20
N GLY A 134 0.52 16.06 -20.52
CA GLY A 134 0.97 15.89 -21.90
C GLY A 134 2.48 16.01 -22.06
N TRP A 135 3.24 15.13 -21.38
CA TRP A 135 4.71 15.12 -21.38
C TRP A 135 5.33 16.47 -20.98
N PHE A 136 6.57 16.76 -21.38
CA PHE A 136 7.31 17.99 -21.07
C PHE A 136 8.44 18.19 -22.09
N CYS A 137 9.11 19.35 -22.07
CA CYS A 137 10.32 19.58 -22.85
C CYS A 137 11.40 20.24 -21.97
N TYR A 138 12.61 19.70 -21.96
CA TYR A 138 13.61 19.88 -20.90
C TYR A 138 14.84 20.70 -21.34
N ASP A 139 14.96 20.99 -22.62
CA ASP A 139 16.03 21.83 -23.20
C ASP A 139 15.49 22.62 -24.40
N LYS A 140 16.33 23.49 -24.97
CA LYS A 140 15.96 24.30 -26.14
C LYS A 140 15.49 23.44 -27.32
N LEU A 141 16.19 22.34 -27.63
CA LEU A 141 15.95 21.54 -28.82
C LEU A 141 14.68 20.69 -28.72
N SER A 142 14.42 20.09 -27.55
CA SER A 142 13.18 19.36 -27.27
C SER A 142 11.97 20.29 -27.27
N CYS A 143 12.10 21.53 -26.76
CA CYS A 143 11.02 22.51 -26.84
C CYS A 143 10.83 23.06 -28.27
N GLU A 144 11.90 23.29 -29.04
CA GLU A 144 11.80 23.66 -30.47
C GLU A 144 11.33 22.50 -31.37
N ARG A 145 11.45 21.25 -30.92
CA ARG A 145 10.83 20.07 -31.54
C ARG A 145 9.33 20.02 -31.23
N ARG A 146 8.95 20.03 -29.94
CA ARG A 146 7.55 20.06 -29.47
C ARG A 146 6.74 21.20 -30.10
N TRP A 147 7.33 22.40 -30.17
CA TRP A 147 6.72 23.57 -30.81
C TRP A 147 6.42 23.38 -32.30
N ARG A 148 7.18 22.54 -33.02
CA ARG A 148 6.93 22.22 -34.43
C ARG A 148 5.93 21.07 -34.58
N GLU A 149 6.04 20.02 -33.77
CA GLU A 149 5.22 18.81 -33.87
C GLU A 149 3.74 19.08 -33.54
N GLN A 150 3.43 20.00 -32.62
CA GLN A 150 2.06 20.45 -32.34
C GLN A 150 1.36 21.14 -33.53
N HIS A 151 2.12 21.67 -34.51
CA HIS A 151 1.54 22.31 -35.71
C HIS A 151 1.19 21.29 -36.83
N TRP A 152 1.62 20.04 -36.69
CA TRP A 152 1.43 18.98 -37.70
C TRP A 152 0.51 17.85 -37.24
N THR A 153 0.24 17.75 -35.94
CA THR A 153 -0.53 16.66 -35.33
C THR A 153 -1.79 17.19 -34.67
N LEU A 154 -2.81 16.35 -34.52
CA LEU A 154 -4.05 16.66 -33.77
C LEU A 154 -3.84 16.69 -32.24
N ILE A 155 -2.60 16.93 -31.80
CA ILE A 155 -2.24 17.06 -30.38
C ILE A 155 -2.64 18.47 -29.92
N SER A 156 -3.13 18.56 -28.69
CA SER A 156 -3.65 19.79 -28.09
C SER A 156 -2.61 20.92 -27.98
N ASP A 157 -3.12 22.12 -27.70
CA ASP A 157 -2.36 23.38 -27.56
C ASP A 157 -1.45 23.39 -26.30
N LEU A 158 -0.44 22.53 -26.30
CA LEU A 158 0.40 22.25 -25.13
C LEU A 158 1.53 23.28 -24.90
N MET A 159 1.59 24.34 -25.72
CA MET A 159 2.56 25.44 -25.60
C MET A 159 1.94 26.84 -25.82
N SER A 160 0.63 26.94 -26.06
CA SER A 160 -0.08 28.16 -26.47
C SER A 160 -1.52 28.18 -25.94
N SER A 161 -2.18 29.34 -25.97
CA SER A 161 -3.63 29.49 -25.74
C SER A 161 -4.42 30.05 -26.91
N ASP A 162 -3.78 30.30 -28.07
CA ASP A 162 -4.42 30.99 -29.21
C ASP A 162 -5.56 30.20 -29.86
N GLN A 163 -5.48 28.87 -29.89
CA GLN A 163 -6.53 28.00 -30.48
C GLN A 163 -7.53 27.47 -29.44
N TRP A 164 -7.41 27.86 -28.17
CA TRP A 164 -8.34 27.43 -27.11
C TRP A 164 -9.75 27.93 -27.40
N LYS A 165 -10.69 27.01 -27.61
CA LYS A 165 -12.12 27.31 -27.84
C LYS A 165 -12.75 28.00 -26.63
N ASP A 166 -13.80 28.81 -26.83
CA ASP A 166 -14.48 29.48 -25.71
C ASP A 166 -15.22 28.52 -24.76
N THR A 167 -15.55 27.31 -25.23
CA THR A 167 -16.13 26.25 -24.41
C THR A 167 -15.38 24.93 -24.58
N ARG A 168 -15.35 24.13 -23.51
CA ARG A 168 -14.77 22.79 -23.50
C ARG A 168 -15.64 21.82 -22.72
N THR A 169 -16.12 20.78 -23.39
CA THR A 169 -16.77 19.63 -22.75
C THR A 169 -15.69 18.76 -22.10
N ALA A 170 -15.97 18.20 -20.92
CA ALA A 170 -15.07 17.28 -20.22
C ALA A 170 -15.88 16.15 -19.56
N GLY A 171 -15.37 14.92 -19.61
CA GLY A 171 -15.99 13.72 -19.07
C GLY A 171 -15.39 13.27 -17.73
N GLY A 172 -15.76 12.07 -17.29
CA GLY A 172 -15.26 11.45 -16.07
C GLY A 172 -15.52 12.33 -14.84
N ILE A 173 -14.49 12.57 -14.03
CA ILE A 173 -14.52 13.40 -12.82
C ILE A 173 -14.90 14.88 -13.08
N LEU A 174 -14.84 15.33 -14.35
CA LEU A 174 -15.27 16.66 -14.78
C LEU A 174 -16.64 16.65 -15.48
N SER A 175 -17.33 15.52 -15.55
CA SER A 175 -18.64 15.43 -16.17
C SER A 175 -19.73 16.07 -15.30
N PRO A 176 -20.71 16.82 -15.88
CA PRO A 176 -21.88 17.32 -15.17
C PRO A 176 -22.97 16.24 -14.97
N TYR A 177 -22.76 15.04 -15.51
CA TYR A 177 -23.74 13.97 -15.60
C TYR A 177 -23.56 12.96 -14.45
N PRO A 178 -24.56 12.71 -13.58
CA PRO A 178 -24.46 11.79 -12.45
C PRO A 178 -24.01 10.37 -12.83
N GLU A 179 -24.40 9.90 -14.02
CA GLU A 179 -24.07 8.59 -14.57
C GLU A 179 -22.60 8.45 -14.95
N GLU A 180 -21.93 9.55 -15.33
CA GLU A 180 -20.49 9.59 -15.58
C GLU A 180 -19.70 10.01 -14.33
N ASN A 181 -20.32 10.75 -13.40
CA ASN A 181 -19.66 11.34 -12.23
C ASN A 181 -20.51 11.18 -10.96
N PRO A 182 -20.65 9.94 -10.42
CA PRO A 182 -21.54 9.65 -9.29
C PRO A 182 -21.09 10.30 -7.96
N LEU A 183 -19.91 10.92 -7.92
CA LEU A 183 -19.41 11.63 -6.75
C LEU A 183 -19.71 13.12 -6.81
N TRP A 184 -19.24 13.80 -7.86
CA TRP A 184 -19.02 15.25 -7.83
C TRP A 184 -19.64 15.99 -9.03
N TRP A 185 -20.56 15.37 -9.79
CA TRP A 185 -21.25 15.99 -10.94
C TRP A 185 -21.82 17.39 -10.71
N SER A 186 -22.24 17.69 -9.47
CA SER A 186 -22.80 18.98 -9.04
C SER A 186 -21.77 19.95 -8.44
N ALA A 187 -20.48 19.65 -8.48
CA ALA A 187 -19.40 20.53 -8.02
C ALA A 187 -19.18 21.75 -8.94
N ASN A 188 -18.43 22.73 -8.44
CA ASN A 188 -17.76 23.70 -9.29
C ASN A 188 -16.59 23.00 -9.98
N HIS A 189 -16.58 23.00 -11.32
CA HIS A 189 -15.58 22.28 -12.10
C HIS A 189 -14.64 23.26 -12.79
N VAL A 190 -13.34 23.05 -12.61
CA VAL A 190 -12.26 23.85 -13.19
C VAL A 190 -11.29 22.93 -13.91
N LEU A 191 -11.00 23.24 -15.17
CA LEU A 191 -10.00 22.56 -16.00
C LEU A 191 -8.92 23.56 -16.38
N VAL A 192 -7.69 23.33 -15.92
CA VAL A 192 -6.52 24.16 -16.26
C VAL A 192 -5.75 23.46 -17.39
N PRO A 193 -5.72 23.99 -18.63
CA PRO A 193 -5.03 23.37 -19.73
C PRO A 193 -3.52 23.53 -19.62
N TYR A 194 -2.78 22.52 -20.10
CA TYR A 194 -1.36 22.40 -19.85
C TYR A 194 -0.51 23.04 -20.97
N CYS A 195 -0.41 24.37 -20.97
CA CYS A 195 0.38 25.13 -21.95
C CYS A 195 1.80 25.54 -21.48
N SER A 196 2.32 24.89 -20.43
CA SER A 196 3.61 25.25 -19.78
C SER A 196 4.74 24.25 -19.97
N SER A 197 4.47 23.01 -20.43
CA SER A 197 5.49 21.99 -20.78
C SER A 197 6.56 21.66 -19.73
N ASP A 198 6.30 21.96 -18.46
CA ASP A 198 7.24 21.97 -17.32
C ASP A 198 6.78 21.11 -16.13
N CYS A 199 5.88 20.15 -16.36
CA CYS A 199 5.22 19.35 -15.31
C CYS A 199 4.59 20.19 -14.18
N TRP A 200 4.08 21.39 -14.53
CA TRP A 200 3.49 22.37 -13.62
C TRP A 200 4.44 22.91 -12.54
N SER A 201 5.75 22.85 -12.78
CA SER A 201 6.76 23.21 -11.78
C SER A 201 7.42 24.57 -12.01
N GLY A 202 7.42 25.08 -13.24
CA GLY A 202 8.26 26.21 -13.65
C GLY A 202 7.84 27.57 -13.11
N ALA A 203 8.83 28.46 -13.00
CA ALA A 203 8.65 29.90 -12.85
C ALA A 203 9.57 30.74 -13.77
N ALA A 204 10.27 30.10 -14.72
CA ALA A 204 11.19 30.75 -15.63
C ALA A 204 10.50 31.72 -16.60
N ASN A 205 10.97 32.97 -16.58
CA ASN A 205 10.54 33.99 -17.53
C ASN A 205 11.20 33.77 -18.92
N LYS A 206 10.52 34.23 -19.97
CA LYS A 206 11.06 34.40 -21.32
C LYS A 206 12.13 35.50 -21.30
N GLY A 207 13.27 35.29 -21.95
CA GLY A 207 14.43 36.19 -21.80
C GLY A 207 15.50 36.02 -22.87
N ILE A 208 16.60 36.78 -22.75
CA ILE A 208 17.71 36.75 -23.71
C ILE A 208 18.31 35.33 -23.73
N GLY A 209 18.13 34.62 -24.84
CA GLY A 209 18.55 33.22 -25.03
C GLY A 209 17.47 32.16 -24.72
N ARG A 210 16.43 32.46 -23.92
CA ARG A 210 15.33 31.53 -23.62
C ARG A 210 14.05 31.94 -24.38
N ARG A 211 13.77 31.23 -25.48
CA ARG A 211 12.63 31.48 -26.40
C ARG A 211 11.26 31.31 -25.74
N PHE A 212 11.14 30.39 -24.80
CA PHE A 212 9.88 30.00 -24.14
C PHE A 212 9.87 30.41 -22.67
N ALA A 213 8.71 30.76 -22.14
CA ALA A 213 8.48 30.84 -20.69
C ALA A 213 8.12 29.46 -20.11
N PHE A 214 8.29 29.25 -18.81
CA PHE A 214 7.84 28.06 -18.09
C PHE A 214 7.21 28.51 -16.77
N HIS A 215 5.88 28.63 -16.76
CA HIS A 215 5.14 29.28 -15.68
C HIS A 215 4.17 28.34 -14.95
N GLY A 216 4.30 27.02 -15.09
CA GLY A 216 3.31 26.05 -14.61
C GLY A 216 2.95 26.19 -13.13
N SER A 217 3.92 26.45 -12.25
CA SER A 217 3.65 26.70 -10.83
C SER A 217 2.92 28.03 -10.62
N LEU A 218 3.25 29.06 -11.41
CA LEU A 218 2.64 30.38 -11.33
C LEU A 218 1.19 30.36 -11.86
N ILE A 219 0.92 29.61 -12.94
CA ILE A 219 -0.42 29.44 -13.52
C ILE A 219 -1.39 28.90 -12.46
N ILE A 220 -1.03 27.83 -11.74
CA ILE A 220 -1.91 27.27 -10.69
C ILE A 220 -2.14 28.30 -9.57
N GLN A 221 -1.11 29.05 -9.17
CA GLN A 221 -1.23 30.08 -8.13
C GLN A 221 -2.16 31.23 -8.55
N GLU A 222 -2.10 31.70 -9.80
CA GLU A 222 -3.01 32.72 -10.32
C GLU A 222 -4.43 32.18 -10.55
N VAL A 223 -4.59 30.94 -11.05
CA VAL A 223 -5.91 30.28 -11.14
C VAL A 223 -6.58 30.30 -9.77
N PHE A 224 -5.89 29.86 -8.70
CA PHE A 224 -6.47 29.86 -7.36
C PHE A 224 -6.80 31.27 -6.83
N LYS A 225 -6.05 32.31 -7.20
CA LYS A 225 -6.40 33.72 -6.89
C LYS A 225 -7.65 34.18 -7.65
N ASP A 226 -7.81 33.77 -8.90
CA ASP A 226 -9.01 34.06 -9.69
C ASP A 226 -10.24 33.26 -9.23
N LEU A 227 -10.07 32.02 -8.76
CA LEU A 227 -11.19 31.25 -8.19
C LEU A 227 -11.79 31.91 -6.94
N LEU A 228 -11.01 32.64 -6.14
CA LEU A 228 -11.54 33.46 -5.04
C LEU A 228 -12.48 34.57 -5.53
N ARG A 229 -12.20 35.15 -6.71
CA ARG A 229 -13.08 36.14 -7.39
C ARG A 229 -14.31 35.47 -7.98
N GLU A 230 -14.16 34.27 -8.52
CA GLU A 230 -15.26 33.38 -8.93
C GLU A 230 -15.95 32.67 -7.74
N GLY A 231 -15.70 33.10 -6.50
CA GLY A 231 -16.50 32.78 -5.33
C GLY A 231 -16.11 31.52 -4.55
N LEU A 232 -14.88 31.01 -4.70
CA LEU A 232 -14.30 30.03 -3.79
C LEU A 232 -14.30 30.58 -2.36
N GLY A 233 -15.12 29.98 -1.49
CA GLY A 233 -15.47 30.51 -0.18
C GLY A 233 -14.64 29.96 0.99
N ARG A 234 -14.73 30.62 2.14
CA ARG A 234 -14.24 30.04 3.40
C ARG A 234 -15.07 28.79 3.76
N TYR A 235 -14.39 27.72 4.15
CA TYR A 235 -14.96 26.40 4.43
C TYR A 235 -15.51 25.66 3.18
N ASP A 236 -15.09 26.06 1.99
CA ASP A 236 -15.22 25.20 0.80
C ASP A 236 -14.20 24.04 0.85
N SER A 237 -14.47 23.00 0.06
CA SER A 237 -13.58 21.84 -0.10
C SER A 237 -13.10 21.78 -1.54
N VAL A 238 -11.78 21.68 -1.72
CA VAL A 238 -11.12 21.69 -3.03
C VAL A 238 -10.35 20.38 -3.21
N VAL A 239 -10.69 19.66 -4.27
CA VAL A 239 -9.86 18.56 -4.77
C VAL A 239 -9.03 19.09 -5.92
N LEU A 240 -7.72 19.21 -5.69
CA LEU A 240 -6.74 19.45 -6.73
C LEU A 240 -6.42 18.10 -7.38
N ALA A 241 -7.06 17.85 -8.52
CA ALA A 241 -6.92 16.66 -9.32
C ALA A 241 -5.94 16.90 -10.48
N GLY A 242 -5.42 15.83 -11.08
CA GLY A 242 -4.66 15.95 -12.33
C GLY A 242 -4.16 14.60 -12.83
N SER A 243 -4.01 14.50 -14.15
CA SER A 243 -3.60 13.26 -14.82
C SER A 243 -2.25 13.41 -15.54
N SER A 244 -1.46 12.33 -15.63
CA SER A 244 -0.14 12.34 -16.29
C SER A 244 0.81 13.38 -15.65
N ALA A 245 1.48 14.21 -16.44
CA ALA A 245 2.24 15.38 -15.98
C ALA A 245 1.42 16.32 -15.07
N GLY A 246 0.09 16.41 -15.25
CA GLY A 246 -0.82 17.09 -14.33
C GLY A 246 -0.92 16.42 -12.97
N GLY A 247 -0.89 15.08 -12.93
CA GLY A 247 -0.83 14.29 -11.70
C GLY A 247 0.48 14.50 -10.93
N THR A 248 1.61 14.62 -11.63
CA THR A 248 2.87 15.07 -11.03
C THR A 248 2.76 16.53 -10.53
N GLY A 249 2.09 17.38 -11.31
CA GLY A 249 1.78 18.77 -10.95
C GLY A 249 0.99 18.91 -9.65
N VAL A 250 0.04 18.01 -9.38
CA VAL A 250 -0.65 17.92 -8.07
C VAL A 250 0.38 17.67 -6.96
N ILE A 251 1.23 16.66 -7.10
CA ILE A 251 2.22 16.27 -6.07
C ILE A 251 3.17 17.44 -5.75
N VAL A 252 3.62 18.18 -6.77
CA VAL A 252 4.56 19.31 -6.64
C VAL A 252 3.89 20.58 -6.07
N ASN A 253 2.61 20.83 -6.34
CA ASN A 253 1.94 22.08 -5.98
C ASN A 253 0.93 22.00 -4.81
N LEU A 254 0.45 20.81 -4.42
CA LEU A 254 -0.63 20.64 -3.45
C LEU A 254 -0.40 21.40 -2.12
N ASP A 255 0.80 21.25 -1.55
CA ASP A 255 1.17 21.91 -0.31
C ASP A 255 1.39 23.43 -0.49
N ARG A 256 1.91 23.86 -1.65
CA ARG A 256 2.07 25.28 -2.04
C ARG A 256 0.73 26.00 -2.15
N ILE A 257 -0.27 25.36 -2.73
CA ILE A 257 -1.61 25.94 -2.90
C ILE A 257 -2.36 26.04 -1.57
N ARG A 258 -2.19 25.07 -0.66
CA ARG A 258 -2.67 25.21 0.73
C ARG A 258 -2.01 26.40 1.42
N ASP A 259 -0.70 26.53 1.33
CA ASP A 259 0.04 27.58 2.05
C ASP A 259 -0.20 28.98 1.43
N LEU A 260 -0.49 29.05 0.12
CA LEU A 260 -1.03 30.24 -0.55
C LEU A 260 -2.44 30.60 -0.06
N MET A 261 -3.38 29.65 0.00
CA MET A 261 -4.73 29.92 0.53
C MET A 261 -4.69 30.32 2.01
N ALA A 262 -3.74 29.81 2.79
CA ALA A 262 -3.49 30.26 4.15
C ALA A 262 -3.02 31.72 4.20
N SER A 263 -2.05 32.11 3.38
CA SER A 263 -1.47 33.47 3.40
C SER A 263 -2.46 34.56 2.96
N VAL A 264 -3.37 34.27 2.01
CA VAL A 264 -4.44 35.21 1.61
C VAL A 264 -5.67 35.22 2.54
N GLY A 265 -5.61 34.54 3.69
CA GLY A 265 -6.69 34.57 4.70
C GLY A 265 -7.87 33.62 4.43
N PHE A 266 -7.63 32.57 3.64
CA PHE A 266 -8.58 31.50 3.28
C PHE A 266 -8.14 30.10 3.77
N GLY A 267 -7.17 29.99 4.68
CA GLY A 267 -6.67 28.72 5.26
C GLY A 267 -7.68 27.84 6.02
N SER A 268 -8.97 28.19 5.96
CA SER A 268 -10.13 27.37 6.33
C SER A 268 -10.67 26.49 5.18
N VAL A 269 -10.15 26.64 3.96
CA VAL A 269 -10.50 25.81 2.79
C VAL A 269 -9.80 24.45 2.93
N ASP A 270 -10.56 23.37 2.76
CA ASP A 270 -10.06 21.99 2.87
C ASP A 270 -9.48 21.53 1.53
N ILE A 271 -8.15 21.56 1.40
CA ILE A 271 -7.43 21.23 0.16
C ILE A 271 -6.86 19.81 0.21
N ARG A 272 -7.23 19.00 -0.79
CA ARG A 272 -6.80 17.60 -0.94
C ARG A 272 -6.31 17.34 -2.36
N GLY A 273 -5.34 16.45 -2.52
CA GLY A 273 -4.80 16.06 -3.81
C GLY A 273 -5.36 14.73 -4.32
N LEU A 274 -5.57 14.64 -5.63
CA LEU A 274 -5.89 13.40 -6.34
C LEU A 274 -4.99 13.30 -7.58
N THR A 275 -3.96 12.45 -7.52
CA THR A 275 -3.04 12.23 -8.64
C THR A 275 -3.42 10.96 -9.40
N ASP A 276 -3.34 11.02 -10.74
CA ASP A 276 -3.68 9.95 -11.68
C ASP A 276 -2.54 9.82 -12.70
N SER A 277 -1.93 8.64 -12.83
CA SER A 277 -0.76 8.44 -13.72
C SER A 277 0.39 9.45 -13.50
N GLY A 278 0.51 9.99 -12.29
CA GLY A 278 1.54 10.95 -11.89
C GLY A 278 2.63 10.37 -10.96
N TRP A 279 2.62 9.05 -10.74
CA TRP A 279 3.50 8.38 -9.78
C TRP A 279 4.52 7.50 -10.51
N PHE A 280 5.56 8.15 -11.03
CA PHE A 280 6.66 7.50 -11.75
C PHE A 280 7.73 6.93 -10.81
N VAL A 281 8.45 5.91 -11.29
CA VAL A 281 9.56 5.25 -10.58
C VAL A 281 10.90 5.48 -11.28
N GLN A 282 11.97 5.45 -10.46
CA GLN A 282 13.34 5.37 -10.95
C GLN A 282 13.67 3.90 -11.25
N ASN A 283 13.62 3.55 -12.53
CA ASN A 283 14.20 2.31 -13.09
C ASN A 283 15.39 2.69 -13.99
N ASP A 284 16.30 1.75 -14.23
CA ASP A 284 17.26 1.87 -15.34
C ASP A 284 16.55 1.48 -16.65
N PRO A 285 16.66 2.25 -17.75
CA PRO A 285 15.86 2.03 -18.96
C PRO A 285 16.25 0.72 -19.67
N PHE A 286 15.25 -0.02 -20.17
CA PHE A 286 15.40 -1.35 -20.78
C PHE A 286 16.45 -1.41 -21.90
N LYS A 287 16.56 -0.34 -22.69
CA LYS A 287 17.67 -0.12 -23.63
C LYS A 287 18.34 1.21 -23.31
N PRO A 288 19.50 1.22 -22.62
CA PRO A 288 20.21 2.47 -22.32
C PRO A 288 20.67 3.15 -23.62
N HIS A 289 20.44 4.45 -23.72
CA HIS A 289 20.89 5.30 -24.81
C HIS A 289 21.68 6.46 -24.23
N ALA A 290 22.78 6.84 -24.88
CA ALA A 290 23.55 8.00 -24.46
C ALA A 290 22.70 9.28 -24.64
N CYS A 291 22.55 10.07 -23.57
CA CYS A 291 21.85 11.35 -23.61
C CYS A 291 22.68 12.41 -24.37
N ALA A 292 22.69 12.30 -25.70
CA ALA A 292 23.20 13.33 -26.58
C ALA A 292 22.23 14.52 -26.65
N ILE A 293 22.78 15.72 -26.82
CA ILE A 293 22.02 16.98 -26.92
C ILE A 293 20.97 16.87 -28.06
N GLY A 294 19.69 17.02 -27.73
CA GLY A 294 18.55 16.85 -28.65
C GLY A 294 18.05 15.40 -28.88
N GLY A 295 18.75 14.39 -28.36
CA GLY A 295 18.39 12.97 -28.49
C GLY A 295 17.24 12.50 -27.59
N LYS A 296 16.97 11.18 -27.60
CA LYS A 296 16.15 10.51 -26.57
C LYS A 296 17.01 10.26 -25.33
N CYS A 297 16.70 10.94 -24.23
CA CYS A 297 17.38 10.80 -22.93
C CYS A 297 16.49 10.02 -21.94
N SER A 298 17.08 9.54 -20.84
CA SER A 298 16.29 8.84 -19.80
C SER A 298 15.31 9.79 -19.10
N PRO A 299 14.24 9.29 -18.45
CA PRO A 299 13.25 10.13 -17.77
C PRO A 299 13.86 10.89 -16.60
N ILE A 300 14.86 10.27 -15.97
CA ILE A 300 15.62 10.82 -14.84
C ILE A 300 16.54 11.94 -15.33
N ASP A 301 17.24 11.75 -16.46
CA ASP A 301 18.17 12.76 -16.98
C ASP A 301 17.45 13.95 -17.62
N THR A 302 16.30 13.72 -18.25
CA THR A 302 15.42 14.81 -18.72
C THR A 302 14.84 15.61 -17.56
N LEU A 303 14.49 14.98 -16.43
CA LEU A 303 14.08 15.70 -15.22
C LEU A 303 15.24 16.50 -14.59
N LYS A 304 16.46 15.95 -14.51
CA LYS A 304 17.64 16.68 -13.99
C LYS A 304 17.87 18.00 -14.73
N VAL A 305 17.86 17.96 -16.07
CA VAL A 305 18.08 19.16 -16.91
C VAL A 305 16.86 20.07 -16.90
N GLY A 306 15.65 19.50 -16.95
CA GLY A 306 14.39 20.24 -16.93
C GLY A 306 14.21 21.11 -15.67
N VAL A 307 14.59 20.59 -14.50
CA VAL A 307 14.50 21.32 -13.21
C VAL A 307 15.09 22.72 -13.30
N ASP A 308 16.34 22.81 -13.79
CA ASP A 308 17.07 24.06 -13.91
C ASP A 308 16.57 24.88 -15.11
N TYR A 309 16.23 24.22 -16.23
CA TYR A 309 15.76 24.90 -17.43
C TYR A 309 14.42 25.64 -17.23
N TRP A 310 13.51 25.08 -16.43
CA TRP A 310 12.20 25.64 -16.08
C TRP A 310 12.22 26.59 -14.87
N GLU A 311 13.37 26.74 -14.18
CA GLU A 311 13.50 27.40 -12.87
C GLU A 311 12.46 26.87 -11.87
N SER A 312 12.50 25.55 -11.65
CA SER A 312 11.40 24.79 -11.05
C SER A 312 11.20 25.07 -9.56
N GLN A 313 9.99 25.49 -9.19
CA GLN A 313 9.57 25.64 -7.81
C GLN A 313 9.24 24.26 -7.21
N MET A 314 10.18 23.68 -6.46
CA MET A 314 9.99 22.42 -5.73
C MET A 314 9.33 22.60 -4.35
N PRO A 315 8.76 21.52 -3.75
CA PRO A 315 8.26 21.57 -2.38
C PRO A 315 9.42 21.68 -1.38
N GLU A 316 9.49 22.78 -0.63
CA GLU A 316 10.57 23.09 0.32
C GLU A 316 10.87 21.94 1.30
N ARG A 317 9.83 21.22 1.75
CA ARG A 317 9.98 20.12 2.72
C ARG A 317 10.49 18.82 2.11
N CYS A 318 10.52 18.72 0.79
CA CYS A 318 11.19 17.64 0.07
C CYS A 318 12.68 17.96 -0.08
N THR A 319 13.04 19.14 -0.59
CA THR A 319 14.43 19.56 -0.79
C THR A 319 15.20 19.69 0.53
N PHE A 320 14.58 20.18 1.61
CA PHE A 320 15.19 20.31 2.95
C PHE A 320 15.66 18.96 3.55
N ARG A 321 15.28 17.81 2.97
CA ARG A 321 15.75 16.48 3.41
C ARG A 321 17.10 16.09 2.80
N GLY A 322 17.80 17.01 2.12
CA GLY A 322 19.05 16.74 1.42
C GLY A 322 18.86 15.95 0.13
N ALA A 323 17.67 16.04 -0.48
CA ALA A 323 17.37 15.44 -1.77
C ALA A 323 17.55 16.47 -2.89
N ASP A 324 18.28 16.11 -3.94
CA ASP A 324 18.38 16.89 -5.17
C ASP A 324 16.99 17.28 -5.68
N SER A 325 16.82 18.53 -6.14
CA SER A 325 15.51 19.08 -6.53
C SER A 325 14.72 18.20 -7.52
N TRP A 326 15.40 17.55 -8.47
CA TRP A 326 14.78 16.64 -9.45
C TRP A 326 14.09 15.42 -8.80
N ARG A 327 14.57 14.96 -7.64
CA ARG A 327 13.98 13.82 -6.92
C ARG A 327 12.59 14.11 -6.37
N CYS A 328 12.24 15.40 -6.24
CA CYS A 328 10.93 15.87 -5.81
C CYS A 328 9.85 15.88 -6.92
N PHE A 329 10.15 15.36 -8.11
CA PHE A 329 9.13 14.94 -9.09
C PHE A 329 8.64 13.50 -8.85
N LEU A 330 9.38 12.69 -8.10
CA LEU A 330 9.02 11.30 -7.82
C LEU A 330 8.12 11.22 -6.59
N GLY A 331 6.88 10.74 -6.78
CA GLY A 331 5.82 10.79 -5.76
C GLY A 331 6.19 10.17 -4.41
N PHE A 332 6.99 9.09 -4.43
CA PHE A 332 7.44 8.39 -3.23
C PHE A 332 8.42 9.20 -2.36
N ASN A 333 9.13 10.19 -2.92
CA ASN A 333 9.98 11.11 -2.17
C ASN A 333 9.16 12.25 -1.54
N VAL A 334 8.13 12.74 -2.25
CA VAL A 334 7.33 13.90 -1.81
C VAL A 334 6.25 13.50 -0.81
N HIS A 335 5.52 12.40 -1.04
CA HIS A 335 4.38 11.97 -0.19
C HIS A 335 4.70 11.94 1.31
N PRO A 336 5.86 11.44 1.78
CA PRO A 336 6.25 11.47 3.19
C PRO A 336 6.49 12.87 3.79
N THR A 337 6.35 13.94 3.01
CA THR A 337 6.60 15.35 3.40
C THR A 337 5.37 16.26 3.24
N LEU A 338 4.32 15.78 2.54
CA LEU A 338 3.06 16.50 2.36
C LEU A 338 2.33 16.65 3.70
N GLN A 339 1.74 17.83 3.92
CA GLN A 339 0.77 18.05 5.00
C GLN A 339 -0.68 17.92 4.52
N SER A 340 -0.93 18.03 3.21
CA SER A 340 -2.26 17.84 2.63
C SER A 340 -2.53 16.35 2.33
N PRO A 341 -3.77 15.84 2.52
CA PRO A 341 -4.11 14.48 2.10
C PRO A 341 -3.97 14.30 0.59
N LEU A 342 -3.31 13.22 0.16
CA LEU A 342 -3.19 12.80 -1.24
C LEU A 342 -3.81 11.40 -1.43
N PHE A 343 -4.63 11.26 -2.47
CA PHE A 343 -5.04 9.97 -3.04
C PHE A 343 -4.22 9.70 -4.30
N VAL A 344 -3.68 8.50 -4.43
CA VAL A 344 -2.87 8.08 -5.58
C VAL A 344 -3.65 7.06 -6.41
N PHE A 345 -4.11 7.44 -7.60
CA PHE A 345 -4.45 6.49 -8.65
C PHE A 345 -3.23 6.26 -9.53
N GLN A 346 -2.88 5.01 -9.80
CA GLN A 346 -1.74 4.68 -10.66
C GLN A 346 -1.89 3.30 -11.31
N TRP A 347 -1.93 3.23 -12.64
CA TRP A 347 -1.82 1.96 -13.36
C TRP A 347 -0.48 1.29 -13.03
N LEU A 348 -0.50 -0.01 -12.69
CA LEU A 348 0.73 -0.74 -12.33
C LEU A 348 1.67 -1.01 -13.51
N PHE A 349 1.17 -0.87 -14.74
CA PHE A 349 1.92 -1.02 -15.99
C PHE A 349 1.65 0.19 -16.89
N ASP A 350 1.88 1.39 -16.33
CA ASP A 350 1.56 2.66 -16.96
C ASP A 350 2.30 2.86 -18.29
N THR A 351 1.59 3.12 -19.39
CA THR A 351 2.23 3.18 -20.71
C THR A 351 3.21 4.34 -20.83
N ALA A 352 3.04 5.43 -20.09
CA ALA A 352 4.02 6.51 -20.08
C ALA A 352 5.30 6.10 -19.36
N GLN A 353 5.24 5.31 -18.28
CA GLN A 353 6.45 4.72 -17.68
C GLN A 353 7.13 3.73 -18.65
N ILE A 354 6.37 2.89 -19.37
CA ILE A 354 6.89 1.91 -20.32
C ILE A 354 7.56 2.59 -21.55
N GLU A 355 6.99 3.69 -22.03
CA GLU A 355 7.60 4.54 -23.07
C GLU A 355 8.85 5.27 -22.54
N ALA A 356 8.76 5.84 -21.34
CA ALA A 356 9.85 6.56 -20.67
C ALA A 356 11.06 5.64 -20.36
N ASP A 357 10.82 4.40 -19.93
CA ASP A 357 11.82 3.35 -19.72
C ASP A 357 12.40 2.79 -21.04
N ASN A 358 11.99 3.33 -22.20
CA ASN A 358 12.42 2.95 -23.54
C ASN A 358 12.20 1.46 -23.89
N VAL A 359 11.13 0.87 -23.36
CA VAL A 359 10.66 -0.47 -23.73
C VAL A 359 9.98 -0.43 -25.10
N GLY A 360 9.17 0.61 -25.35
CA GLY A 360 8.30 0.72 -26.53
C GLY A 360 7.12 -0.25 -26.45
N SER A 361 6.45 -0.51 -27.58
CA SER A 361 5.48 -1.59 -27.69
C SER A 361 6.16 -2.95 -27.41
N PRO A 362 5.69 -3.72 -26.42
CA PRO A 362 6.35 -4.95 -26.02
C PRO A 362 5.95 -6.15 -26.91
N HIS A 363 6.96 -6.75 -27.53
CA HIS A 363 6.86 -7.84 -28.50
C HIS A 363 7.82 -9.01 -28.22
N THR A 364 8.76 -8.87 -27.28
CA THR A 364 9.69 -9.92 -26.87
C THR A 364 9.54 -10.24 -25.38
N LYS A 365 9.79 -11.50 -25.00
CA LYS A 365 9.79 -11.96 -23.60
C LYS A 365 10.59 -11.02 -22.68
N SER A 366 11.78 -10.60 -23.10
CA SER A 366 12.64 -9.67 -22.36
C SER A 366 12.05 -8.26 -22.14
N GLN A 367 11.23 -7.73 -23.06
CA GLN A 367 10.48 -6.48 -22.83
C GLN A 367 9.41 -6.69 -21.75
N TRP A 368 8.79 -7.86 -21.70
CA TRP A 368 7.75 -8.19 -20.72
C TRP A 368 8.32 -8.51 -19.34
N ASP A 369 9.42 -9.26 -19.25
CA ASP A 369 10.18 -9.48 -18.01
C ASP A 369 10.50 -8.13 -17.32
N TYR A 370 10.94 -7.15 -18.12
CA TYR A 370 11.16 -5.78 -17.66
C TYR A 370 9.87 -5.09 -17.19
N ILE A 371 8.76 -5.22 -17.92
CA ILE A 371 7.44 -4.67 -17.51
C ILE A 371 6.96 -5.30 -16.19
N HIS A 372 7.12 -6.62 -16.00
CA HIS A 372 6.81 -7.30 -14.73
C HIS A 372 7.69 -6.76 -13.59
N GLN A 373 9.00 -6.57 -13.83
CA GLN A 373 9.94 -6.01 -12.86
C GLN A 373 9.61 -4.54 -12.52
N SER A 374 9.28 -3.71 -13.51
CA SER A 374 8.85 -2.32 -13.34
C SER A 374 7.56 -2.23 -12.51
N GLY A 375 6.56 -3.06 -12.80
CA GLY A 375 5.36 -3.16 -11.96
C GLY A 375 5.66 -3.64 -10.52
N LYS A 376 6.64 -4.53 -10.32
CA LYS A 376 7.08 -4.97 -8.99
C LYS A 376 7.78 -3.83 -8.22
N SER A 377 8.63 -3.05 -8.91
CA SER A 377 9.24 -1.82 -8.41
C SER A 377 8.17 -0.81 -7.95
N LEU A 378 7.19 -0.53 -8.81
CA LEU A 378 6.09 0.39 -8.55
C LEU A 378 5.24 -0.02 -7.33
N ARG A 379 4.82 -1.28 -7.21
CA ARG A 379 4.09 -1.80 -6.03
C ARG A 379 4.85 -1.54 -4.72
N ASN A 380 6.17 -1.70 -4.71
CA ASN A 380 6.97 -1.49 -3.51
C ASN A 380 6.95 -0.03 -3.02
N THR A 381 6.84 0.95 -3.92
CA THR A 381 6.76 2.37 -3.51
C THR A 381 5.47 2.70 -2.73
N PHE A 382 4.39 1.94 -2.93
CA PHE A 382 3.10 2.16 -2.26
C PHE A 382 3.04 1.63 -0.81
N GLN A 383 4.07 0.93 -0.34
CA GLN A 383 4.11 0.38 1.04
C GLN A 383 3.84 1.45 2.10
N ASN A 384 4.34 2.67 1.93
CA ASN A 384 4.16 3.80 2.86
C ASN A 384 3.12 4.85 2.43
N VAL A 385 2.47 4.70 1.27
CA VAL A 385 1.41 5.61 0.81
C VAL A 385 0.14 5.45 1.65
N THR A 386 -0.58 6.54 1.93
CA THR A 386 -1.74 6.52 2.86
C THR A 386 -3.05 6.08 2.20
N ALA A 387 -3.33 6.55 0.99
CA ALA A 387 -4.47 6.13 0.17
C ALA A 387 -4.03 5.91 -1.28
N VAL A 388 -4.28 4.72 -1.83
CA VAL A 388 -3.81 4.30 -3.15
C VAL A 388 -4.78 3.32 -3.81
N PHE A 389 -4.97 3.50 -5.11
CA PHE A 389 -5.76 2.65 -5.99
C PHE A 389 -4.91 2.32 -7.23
N ALA A 390 -4.41 1.09 -7.31
CA ALA A 390 -3.41 0.67 -8.29
C ALA A 390 -3.76 -0.67 -8.97
N PRO A 391 -4.60 -0.63 -10.02
CA PRO A 391 -4.98 -1.80 -10.80
C PRO A 391 -3.88 -2.29 -11.77
N ALA A 392 -3.87 -3.59 -12.03
CA ALA A 392 -2.91 -4.32 -12.86
C ALA A 392 -3.22 -4.25 -14.36
N CYS A 393 -3.29 -3.04 -14.92
CA CYS A 393 -3.60 -2.82 -16.34
C CYS A 393 -2.49 -2.07 -17.08
N ILE A 394 -2.42 -2.28 -18.39
CA ILE A 394 -1.66 -1.45 -19.33
C ILE A 394 -2.58 -0.33 -19.81
N ALA A 395 -2.37 0.88 -19.30
CA ALA A 395 -3.11 2.08 -19.65
C ALA A 395 -2.36 3.33 -19.18
N HIS A 396 -2.85 4.53 -19.52
CA HIS A 396 -2.34 5.80 -18.99
C HIS A 396 -3.49 6.79 -18.81
N THR A 397 -3.55 7.41 -17.63
CA THR A 397 -4.67 8.21 -17.11
C THR A 397 -5.98 7.45 -16.95
N VAL A 398 -6.91 8.00 -16.15
CA VAL A 398 -8.28 7.49 -16.04
C VAL A 398 -9.31 8.59 -15.77
N LEU A 399 -8.97 9.65 -15.03
CA LEU A 399 -9.98 10.49 -14.37
C LEU A 399 -10.88 11.31 -15.31
N THR A 400 -10.45 11.60 -16.54
CA THR A 400 -11.27 12.30 -17.56
C THR A 400 -12.00 11.34 -18.50
N ASN A 401 -11.75 10.04 -18.40
CA ASN A 401 -12.43 9.02 -19.19
C ASN A 401 -13.80 8.70 -18.58
N LYS A 402 -14.83 8.51 -19.42
CA LYS A 402 -16.16 8.07 -18.98
C LYS A 402 -16.12 6.73 -18.26
N GLU A 403 -15.22 5.85 -18.68
CA GLU A 403 -15.08 4.48 -18.15
C GLU A 403 -14.47 4.41 -16.74
N TRP A 404 -14.02 5.53 -16.14
CA TRP A 404 -13.39 5.54 -14.81
C TRP A 404 -14.29 4.96 -13.68
N VAL A 405 -15.61 4.97 -13.87
CA VAL A 405 -16.58 4.38 -12.94
C VAL A 405 -16.54 2.85 -12.92
N LYS A 406 -16.01 2.21 -13.97
CA LYS A 406 -15.98 0.74 -14.14
C LYS A 406 -14.70 0.10 -13.60
N VAL A 407 -13.65 0.89 -13.39
CA VAL A 407 -12.35 0.39 -12.92
C VAL A 407 -12.45 0.01 -11.45
N GLU A 408 -12.18 -1.26 -11.13
CA GLU A 408 -12.24 -1.82 -9.78
C GLU A 408 -10.93 -2.48 -9.36
N VAL A 409 -10.70 -2.58 -8.06
CA VAL A 409 -9.67 -3.43 -7.46
C VAL A 409 -10.28 -4.16 -6.28
N SER A 410 -10.17 -5.49 -6.24
CA SER A 410 -10.76 -6.34 -5.19
C SER A 410 -12.27 -6.09 -4.96
N GLY A 411 -13.05 -5.85 -6.02
CA GLY A 411 -14.50 -5.58 -5.93
C GLY A 411 -14.88 -4.19 -5.42
N VAL A 412 -13.94 -3.24 -5.40
CA VAL A 412 -14.19 -1.83 -5.03
C VAL A 412 -13.85 -0.94 -6.22
N THR A 413 -14.81 -0.14 -6.68
CA THR A 413 -14.61 0.77 -7.81
C THR A 413 -13.84 2.04 -7.39
N LEU A 414 -13.18 2.69 -8.35
CA LEU A 414 -12.44 3.93 -8.10
C LEU A 414 -13.31 5.03 -7.45
N PRO A 415 -14.57 5.30 -7.88
CA PRO A 415 -15.45 6.23 -7.17
C PRO A 415 -15.75 5.82 -5.72
N GLN A 416 -15.96 4.53 -5.43
CA GLN A 416 -16.17 4.04 -4.06
C GLN A 416 -14.93 4.26 -3.19
N ALA A 417 -13.73 4.00 -3.73
CA ALA A 417 -12.47 4.23 -3.04
C ALA A 417 -12.22 5.71 -2.71
N ILE A 418 -12.50 6.62 -3.66
CA ILE A 418 -12.41 8.07 -3.44
C ILE A 418 -13.43 8.55 -2.39
N ARG A 419 -14.65 8.00 -2.38
CA ARG A 419 -15.66 8.28 -1.34
C ARG A 419 -15.26 7.76 0.05
N CYS A 420 -14.60 6.60 0.11
CA CYS A 420 -14.00 6.07 1.34
C CYS A 420 -12.90 7.00 1.88
N TRP A 421 -11.99 7.44 1.01
CA TRP A 421 -10.94 8.41 1.33
C TRP A 421 -11.50 9.76 1.82
N GLU A 422 -12.46 10.33 1.08
CA GLU A 422 -13.07 11.62 1.41
C GLU A 422 -13.68 11.64 2.82
N THR A 423 -14.35 10.56 3.22
CA THR A 423 -15.05 10.46 4.50
C THR A 423 -14.14 10.21 5.72
N HIS A 424 -12.93 9.67 5.54
CA HIS A 424 -12.09 9.19 6.66
C HIS A 424 -10.70 9.84 6.76
N ALA A 425 -10.32 10.77 5.87
CA ALA A 425 -8.98 11.39 5.85
C ALA A 425 -8.53 11.97 7.21
N HIS A 426 -9.40 12.74 7.89
CA HIS A 426 -9.07 13.42 9.16
C HIS A 426 -8.71 12.45 10.31
N THR A 427 -9.19 11.20 10.27
CA THR A 427 -9.01 10.21 11.35
C THR A 427 -7.62 9.58 11.36
N LEU A 428 -6.91 9.57 10.23
CA LEU A 428 -5.59 8.93 10.08
C LEU A 428 -4.43 9.88 10.35
N GLU A 429 -4.56 11.15 9.94
CA GLU A 429 -3.51 12.15 10.11
C GLU A 429 -3.19 12.41 11.60
N SER A 430 -4.22 12.40 12.45
CA SER A 430 -4.09 12.51 13.90
C SER A 430 -3.51 11.26 14.58
N ARG A 431 -3.34 10.13 13.86
CA ARG A 431 -2.51 8.98 14.27
C ARG A 431 -1.06 9.15 13.77
N TRP A 432 -0.85 9.48 12.50
CA TRP A 432 0.50 9.65 11.92
C TRP A 432 1.30 10.76 12.59
N ARG A 433 0.70 11.93 12.86
CA ARG A 433 1.36 13.03 13.59
C ARG A 433 1.89 12.62 14.97
N ARG A 434 1.27 11.62 15.64
CA ARG A 434 1.77 11.06 16.91
C ARG A 434 2.98 10.13 16.70
N PHE A 435 2.95 9.28 15.68
CA PHE A 435 4.06 8.37 15.34
C PHE A 435 5.34 9.13 14.95
N SER A 436 5.25 10.13 14.08
CA SER A 436 6.41 10.93 13.66
C SER A 436 7.02 11.75 14.82
N LEU A 437 6.21 12.16 15.80
CA LEU A 437 6.69 12.79 17.05
C LEU A 437 7.37 11.80 18.01
N GLN A 438 7.16 10.50 17.87
CA GLN A 438 7.92 9.47 18.59
C GLN A 438 9.24 9.14 17.88
N GLN A 439 9.27 9.08 16.54
CA GLN A 439 10.52 8.87 15.78
C GLN A 439 11.52 10.01 15.99
N ARG A 440 11.07 11.27 16.08
CA ARG A 440 11.92 12.43 16.46
C ARG A 440 12.49 12.38 17.90
N ARG A 441 12.30 11.29 18.65
CA ARG A 441 12.93 11.04 19.95
C ARG A 441 13.85 9.80 19.96
N ALA A 442 14.07 9.19 18.79
CA ALA A 442 14.83 7.95 18.65
C ALA A 442 16.16 8.12 17.87
N ASP A 443 16.52 9.36 17.52
CA ASP A 443 17.80 9.70 16.88
C ASP A 443 18.78 10.23 17.94
N PRO A 444 19.96 9.61 18.15
CA PRO A 444 20.95 10.07 19.14
C PRO A 444 21.76 11.32 18.74
N SER A 445 21.60 11.85 17.52
CA SER A 445 22.54 12.83 16.96
C SER A 445 22.34 14.30 17.37
N ASP A 446 21.12 14.73 17.75
CA ASP A 446 20.87 16.12 18.16
C ASP A 446 21.01 16.32 19.68
N ALA A 447 22.25 16.53 20.11
CA ALA A 447 22.63 16.77 21.50
C ALA A 447 23.46 18.06 21.67
N THR A 448 23.01 19.18 21.09
CA THR A 448 23.68 20.48 21.30
C THR A 448 23.43 21.04 22.72
N PRO A 449 24.48 21.46 23.46
CA PRO A 449 24.35 21.78 24.88
C PRO A 449 23.78 23.19 25.12
N ARG A 450 22.69 23.28 25.90
CA ARG A 450 22.20 24.55 26.44
C ARG A 450 23.19 25.18 27.42
N ARG A 451 24.07 26.07 26.95
CA ARG A 451 24.80 27.00 27.83
C ARG A 451 23.85 28.08 28.33
N HIS A 452 23.83 28.28 29.65
CA HIS A 452 23.22 29.46 30.25
C HIS A 452 24.09 30.68 29.95
N VAL A 453 23.49 31.75 29.42
CA VAL A 453 24.14 33.07 29.36
C VAL A 453 23.89 33.79 30.68
N HIS A 454 24.96 34.13 31.39
CA HIS A 454 24.97 35.13 32.45
C HIS A 454 25.54 36.43 31.87
N ALA A 455 25.05 37.58 32.31
CA ALA A 455 25.39 38.88 31.71
C ALA A 455 26.48 39.64 32.46
N SER A 456 27.49 40.08 31.72
CA SER A 456 28.45 41.16 32.03
C SER A 456 29.11 41.54 30.69
N MET A 457 28.86 42.71 30.08
CA MET A 457 29.44 44.04 30.38
C MET A 457 30.94 44.17 30.08
N LEU A 458 31.30 45.35 29.54
CA LEU A 458 32.61 45.79 29.01
C LEU A 458 33.00 45.19 27.63
N SER A 459 33.74 45.89 26.75
CA SER A 459 33.60 47.26 26.20
C SER A 459 34.52 47.40 24.95
N ASP A 460 34.39 48.53 24.23
CA ASP A 460 35.40 49.18 23.35
C ASP A 460 36.00 48.45 22.12
N ASP A 461 35.40 48.70 20.94
CA ASP A 461 35.94 49.44 19.76
C ASP A 461 37.35 49.14 19.12
N PRO A 462 37.68 49.64 17.90
CA PRO A 462 38.15 48.72 16.83
C PRO A 462 39.45 49.07 16.05
N ALA A 463 39.97 48.06 15.33
CA ALA A 463 40.92 48.14 14.20
C ALA A 463 40.76 46.84 13.36
N VAL A 464 40.89 46.72 12.02
CA VAL A 464 41.65 47.41 10.95
C VAL A 464 43.16 47.17 10.97
N VAL A 465 43.65 46.32 10.04
CA VAL A 465 44.86 46.49 9.20
C VAL A 465 45.00 45.27 8.27
N ASP A 466 45.79 45.43 7.21
CA ASP A 466 45.85 44.61 5.98
C ASP A 466 47.24 43.92 5.79
N ASN A 467 47.37 43.16 4.69
CA ASN A 467 48.58 42.78 3.94
C ASN A 467 49.41 41.51 4.25
N GLN A 468 49.39 40.63 3.24
CA GLN A 468 50.52 40.06 2.47
C GLN A 468 51.57 39.11 3.09
N ALA A 469 51.67 37.93 2.44
CA ALA A 469 52.87 37.30 1.83
C ALA A 469 54.20 37.16 2.63
N SER A 470 55.01 36.10 2.46
CA SER A 470 55.29 35.29 1.26
C SER A 470 56.10 34.00 1.55
N THR A 471 56.44 33.22 0.49
CA THR A 471 57.44 32.10 0.43
C THR A 471 57.11 30.75 1.09
N SER A 472 57.47 29.58 0.52
CA SER A 472 57.97 29.27 -0.84
C SER A 472 57.76 27.80 -1.28
N ARG A 473 57.33 27.63 -2.54
CA ARG A 473 57.60 26.54 -3.52
C ARG A 473 58.02 25.13 -3.03
N PHE A 474 57.32 24.11 -3.53
CA PHE A 474 57.87 23.16 -4.52
C PHE A 474 56.75 22.63 -5.44
N SER A 475 57.10 22.01 -6.57
CA SER A 475 56.16 21.77 -7.69
C SER A 475 56.29 20.42 -8.39
N SER A 476 55.16 19.83 -8.79
CA SER A 476 55.03 19.04 -10.02
C SER A 476 53.57 18.96 -10.48
N GLN A 477 53.38 18.90 -11.80
CA GLN A 477 52.13 18.48 -12.46
C GLN A 477 52.30 17.03 -12.93
N ILE A 478 51.20 16.32 -13.27
CA ILE A 478 51.08 15.51 -14.50
C ILE A 478 49.68 14.86 -14.61
N SER A 479 49.20 14.80 -15.85
CA SER A 479 48.11 13.99 -16.44
C SER A 479 48.50 13.78 -17.94
N PRO A 480 47.75 13.11 -18.83
CA PRO A 480 46.50 12.32 -18.68
C PRO A 480 46.54 10.95 -19.42
N ASN A 481 45.39 10.25 -19.47
CA ASN A 481 45.01 9.27 -20.53
C ASN A 481 45.86 7.97 -20.66
N SER A 482 45.42 6.89 -21.32
CA SER A 482 44.11 6.45 -21.85
C SER A 482 44.11 4.92 -21.99
N LEU A 483 42.93 4.27 -22.04
CA LEU A 483 42.79 2.84 -22.34
C LEU A 483 41.84 2.59 -23.52
N ARG A 484 42.24 1.71 -24.46
CA ARG A 484 41.37 1.23 -25.55
C ARG A 484 41.89 -0.08 -26.14
N SER A 485 41.07 -1.14 -26.07
CA SER A 485 41.08 -2.33 -26.96
C SER A 485 42.35 -3.21 -26.96
N LEU A 486 42.40 -4.48 -27.39
CA LEU A 486 41.50 -5.43 -28.10
C LEU A 486 41.61 -6.83 -27.39
N VAL A 487 40.53 -7.60 -27.14
CA VAL A 487 39.94 -8.72 -27.94
C VAL A 487 40.49 -10.15 -27.66
N GLN A 488 39.54 -11.10 -27.50
CA GLN A 488 39.61 -12.58 -27.63
C GLN A 488 40.44 -13.45 -26.65
N ASN A 489 39.76 -14.50 -26.16
CA ASN A 489 40.15 -15.93 -26.05
C ASN A 489 41.38 -16.30 -25.16
N GLU A 490 41.52 -17.51 -24.61
CA GLU A 490 40.70 -18.75 -24.61
C GLU A 490 41.00 -19.56 -23.33
N ASP A 491 40.04 -20.38 -22.87
CA ASP A 491 40.15 -21.68 -22.16
C ASP A 491 41.24 -22.06 -21.11
N SER A 492 40.96 -23.19 -20.46
CA SER A 492 41.83 -24.05 -19.63
C SER A 492 42.24 -23.60 -18.21
N ASN A 493 41.46 -24.13 -17.25
CA ASN A 493 41.93 -24.64 -15.95
C ASN A 493 43.12 -25.63 -16.18
N PRO A 494 44.05 -25.84 -15.20
CA PRO A 494 43.70 -26.75 -14.10
C PRO A 494 44.41 -26.58 -12.72
N SER A 495 43.74 -27.14 -11.71
CA SER A 495 44.22 -27.82 -10.47
C SER A 495 45.60 -27.56 -9.84
N ASP A 496 45.54 -27.31 -8.52
CA ASP A 496 46.27 -27.99 -7.42
C ASP A 496 47.81 -28.14 -7.43
N ASP A 497 48.43 -27.73 -6.32
CA ASP A 497 49.26 -28.67 -5.52
C ASP A 497 49.21 -28.34 -4.01
N LEU A 498 49.76 -29.24 -3.19
CA LEU A 498 49.22 -29.69 -1.91
C LEU A 498 50.18 -29.41 -0.72
N MET A 499 49.63 -28.81 0.36
CA MET A 499 49.98 -29.01 1.79
C MET A 499 51.37 -28.68 2.38
N GLU A 500 51.30 -28.16 3.62
CA GLU A 500 52.24 -28.28 4.76
C GLU A 500 53.74 -27.87 4.66
N ARG A 501 54.21 -27.10 5.66
CA ARG A 501 54.98 -27.67 6.82
C ARG A 501 55.32 -26.70 7.97
N ILE A 502 54.73 -26.97 9.15
CA ILE A 502 55.41 -27.39 10.41
C ILE A 502 56.44 -26.46 11.16
N LYS A 503 56.31 -26.44 12.51
CA LYS A 503 57.28 -26.12 13.62
C LYS A 503 57.55 -24.68 14.12
N THR A 504 56.79 -24.29 15.15
CA THR A 504 57.20 -24.02 16.56
C THR A 504 58.46 -23.21 16.98
N ASN A 505 58.33 -22.54 18.15
CA ASN A 505 59.35 -21.94 19.05
C ASN A 505 59.80 -20.49 18.69
N SER A 506 60.16 -19.60 19.63
CA SER A 506 60.36 -19.75 21.09
C SER A 506 60.13 -18.44 21.92
N THR A 507 59.85 -18.60 23.22
CA THR A 507 60.41 -17.94 24.46
C THR A 507 60.96 -16.47 24.48
N ARG A 508 61.11 -15.71 25.61
CA ARG A 508 60.57 -15.66 27.01
C ARG A 508 61.39 -14.68 27.91
N ARG A 509 60.80 -13.59 28.46
CA ARG A 509 61.18 -12.87 29.72
C ARG A 509 60.15 -11.73 29.95
N LYS A 510 59.57 -11.40 31.13
CA LYS A 510 59.88 -11.46 32.59
C LYS A 510 60.97 -10.45 33.05
N GLY A 511 60.75 -9.53 34.00
CA GLY A 511 59.53 -9.08 34.72
C GLY A 511 59.72 -8.85 36.24
N LYS A 512 58.62 -8.54 36.96
CA LYS A 512 58.45 -8.37 38.45
C LYS A 512 58.87 -7.00 39.07
N ARG A 513 58.49 -6.65 40.33
CA ARG A 513 57.18 -6.67 41.08
C ARG A 513 57.32 -6.17 42.55
N GLY A 514 56.34 -5.40 43.05
CA GLY A 514 55.95 -5.36 44.49
C GLY A 514 56.41 -4.14 45.31
N LYS A 515 55.92 -3.91 46.54
CA LYS A 515 55.03 -4.73 47.40
C LYS A 515 54.13 -3.88 48.34
N ARG A 516 52.86 -4.26 48.51
CA ARG A 516 52.12 -4.55 49.77
C ARG A 516 50.71 -5.05 49.36
N HIS A 517 50.26 -6.29 49.60
CA HIS A 517 49.97 -7.04 50.85
C HIS A 517 48.71 -6.55 51.60
N LYS A 518 47.76 -7.42 52.02
CA LYS A 518 47.54 -8.86 51.70
C LYS A 518 46.10 -9.31 52.05
N LYS A 519 45.70 -10.48 51.52
CA LYS A 519 44.48 -11.26 51.83
C LYS A 519 44.13 -11.34 53.32
N LEU A 520 42.83 -11.48 53.65
CA LEU A 520 42.31 -12.74 54.20
C LEU A 520 40.80 -12.94 53.92
N ARG A 521 40.12 -13.88 54.62
CA ARG A 521 39.18 -14.81 53.94
C ARG A 521 38.18 -15.53 54.87
N HIS A 522 36.90 -15.57 54.44
CA HIS A 522 35.83 -16.55 54.77
C HIS A 522 35.17 -16.65 56.18
N ARG A 523 33.90 -17.11 56.08
CA ARG A 523 33.16 -18.13 56.88
C ARG A 523 32.23 -17.69 58.03
N ARG A 524 30.94 -17.92 57.76
CA ARG A 524 29.85 -18.54 58.58
C ARG A 524 29.60 -18.08 60.04
N SER A 525 28.32 -17.74 60.28
CA SER A 525 27.50 -18.01 61.49
C SER A 525 27.99 -17.52 62.87
N GLY A 526 27.19 -16.71 63.55
CA GLY A 526 27.39 -16.39 64.98
C GLY A 526 26.29 -15.50 65.55
N ARG A 527 25.57 -16.01 66.56
CA ARG A 527 24.47 -15.38 67.31
C ARG A 527 24.89 -14.17 68.17
N GLU A 528 23.99 -13.19 68.22
CA GLU A 528 23.34 -12.58 69.42
C GLU A 528 24.14 -12.00 70.63
N VAL A 529 23.65 -10.81 71.07
CA VAL A 529 23.39 -10.38 72.48
C VAL A 529 24.47 -9.64 73.33
N ALA A 530 23.96 -8.66 74.14
CA ALA A 530 24.53 -7.91 75.28
C ALA A 530 25.73 -6.93 75.00
N ASN A 531 25.70 -5.65 75.38
CA ASN A 531 25.59 -4.95 76.69
C ASN A 531 26.82 -5.13 77.62
N GLY A 532 27.40 -4.08 78.23
CA GLY A 532 27.12 -2.62 78.14
C GLY A 532 27.62 -1.81 79.36
N ARG A 533 27.25 -0.52 79.43
CA ARG A 533 27.59 0.50 80.48
C ARG A 533 29.04 1.03 80.39
N ASN A 534 29.37 2.24 80.85
CA ASN A 534 28.66 3.26 81.67
C ASN A 534 28.22 4.50 80.80
N SER A 535 27.87 5.72 81.26
CA SER A 535 27.93 6.40 82.58
C SER A 535 26.75 7.36 82.89
N ARG A 536 26.92 8.68 82.81
CA ARG A 536 26.09 9.76 83.41
C ARG A 536 26.08 11.00 82.46
N LYS A 537 24.93 11.51 82.00
CA LYS A 537 24.06 12.60 82.54
C LYS A 537 24.68 14.03 82.43
N PRO A 538 23.89 15.15 82.32
CA PRO A 538 22.42 15.26 82.20
C PRO A 538 21.85 16.34 81.21
N ARG A 539 20.55 16.21 80.87
CA ARG A 539 19.55 17.31 80.61
C ARG A 539 19.73 18.24 79.36
N ASN A 540 18.68 18.78 78.72
CA ASN A 540 17.21 18.53 78.79
C ASN A 540 16.42 19.01 77.52
N LYS A 541 15.11 18.72 77.47
CA LYS A 541 14.04 19.44 76.73
C LYS A 541 14.19 19.72 75.21
N GLU A 542 13.82 18.74 74.38
CA GLU A 542 12.94 18.94 73.18
C GLU A 542 12.34 17.61 72.64
N ARG A 543 12.77 16.46 73.16
CA ARG A 543 12.38 15.13 72.65
C ARG A 543 10.98 14.61 73.05
N ARG A 544 10.06 15.49 73.51
CA ARG A 544 8.70 15.13 74.00
C ARG A 544 7.51 15.65 73.16
N ARG A 545 7.75 16.34 72.03
CA ARG A 545 6.67 16.93 71.19
C ARG A 545 6.47 16.33 69.78
N ARG A 546 7.36 15.45 69.28
CA ARG A 546 7.27 14.93 67.88
C ARG A 546 6.64 13.54 67.68
N ARG A 547 6.08 12.90 68.72
CA ARG A 547 5.40 11.59 68.61
C ARG A 547 3.86 11.66 68.42
N ASN A 548 3.31 12.84 68.10
CA ASN A 548 1.86 13.08 68.08
C ASN A 548 1.33 13.84 66.83
N THR A 549 2.14 14.00 65.78
CA THR A 549 1.84 14.88 64.62
C THR A 549 1.61 14.17 63.29
N GLU A 550 2.02 12.92 63.12
CA GLU A 550 1.87 12.19 61.85
C GLU A 550 0.42 11.79 61.51
N PRO A 551 -0.42 11.30 62.46
CA PRO A 551 -1.84 11.00 62.18
C PRO A 551 -2.62 12.22 61.65
N ARG A 552 -2.23 13.43 62.06
CA ARG A 552 -2.87 14.69 61.63
C ARG A 552 -2.44 15.13 60.22
N ARG A 553 -1.21 14.84 59.77
CA ARG A 553 -0.77 15.12 58.39
C ARG A 553 -1.52 14.24 57.37
N HIS A 554 -1.72 12.95 57.66
CA HIS A 554 -2.39 12.05 56.72
C HIS A 554 -3.89 12.37 56.55
N LYS A 555 -4.63 12.65 57.65
CA LYS A 555 -6.04 13.11 57.57
C LYS A 555 -6.20 14.45 56.83
N ARG A 556 -5.27 15.41 56.96
CA ARG A 556 -5.28 16.66 56.15
C ARG A 556 -5.03 16.40 54.65
N ARG A 557 -4.13 15.48 54.27
CA ARG A 557 -3.91 15.09 52.85
C ARG A 557 -5.14 14.41 52.24
N LYS A 558 -5.79 13.45 52.93
CA LYS A 558 -7.06 12.84 52.44
C LYS A 558 -8.18 13.89 52.26
N ARG A 559 -8.41 14.80 53.22
CA ARG A 559 -9.41 15.88 53.07
C ARG A 559 -9.10 16.86 51.92
N ARG A 560 -7.83 17.17 51.61
CA ARG A 560 -7.48 17.99 50.43
C ARG A 560 -7.70 17.24 49.09
N ARG A 561 -7.37 15.94 48.98
CA ARG A 561 -7.70 15.14 47.78
C ARG A 561 -9.21 15.06 47.56
N GLY A 562 -10.00 14.80 48.60
CA GLY A 562 -11.46 14.76 48.51
C GLY A 562 -12.11 16.07 48.02
N ARG A 563 -11.64 17.23 48.49
CA ARG A 563 -12.10 18.54 47.99
C ARG A 563 -11.67 18.82 46.54
N ARG A 564 -10.51 18.32 46.06
CA ARG A 564 -10.10 18.46 44.66
C ARG A 564 -10.97 17.60 43.74
N ASN A 565 -11.21 16.34 44.09
CA ASN A 565 -12.09 15.46 43.31
C ASN A 565 -13.54 15.96 43.26
N ARG A 566 -14.11 16.47 44.37
CA ARG A 566 -15.46 17.08 44.35
C ARG A 566 -15.56 18.34 43.47
N ARG A 567 -14.48 19.12 43.30
CA ARG A 567 -14.47 20.22 42.31
C ARG A 567 -14.45 19.71 40.87
N ILE A 568 -13.61 18.70 40.57
CA ILE A 568 -13.55 18.08 39.23
C ILE A 568 -14.90 17.48 38.84
N TRP A 569 -15.56 16.76 39.76
CA TRP A 569 -16.90 16.20 39.52
C TRP A 569 -18.01 17.26 39.32
N LYS A 570 -17.91 18.44 39.96
CA LYS A 570 -18.87 19.53 39.72
C LYS A 570 -18.67 20.14 38.32
N ILE A 571 -17.41 20.38 37.93
CA ILE A 571 -17.05 20.88 36.59
C ILE A 571 -17.50 19.90 35.49
N HIS A 572 -17.37 18.59 35.70
CA HIS A 572 -17.89 17.58 34.76
C HIS A 572 -19.42 17.66 34.61
N ARG A 573 -20.18 17.71 35.71
CA ARG A 573 -21.65 17.86 35.64
C ARG A 573 -22.08 19.17 34.96
N GLU A 574 -21.34 20.25 35.16
CA GLU A 574 -21.61 21.53 34.50
C GLU A 574 -21.29 21.48 32.99
N HIS A 575 -20.31 20.68 32.58
CA HIS A 575 -20.02 20.34 31.17
C HIS A 575 -21.03 19.37 30.54
N GLU A 576 -21.66 18.49 31.31
CA GLU A 576 -22.68 17.55 30.83
C GLU A 576 -24.05 18.23 30.68
N ALA A 577 -24.44 19.07 31.65
CA ALA A 577 -25.64 19.89 31.55
C ALA A 577 -25.60 20.84 30.33
N SER A 578 -24.45 21.46 30.07
CA SER A 578 -24.24 22.33 28.90
C SER A 578 -24.08 21.57 27.57
N ARG A 579 -23.86 20.25 27.58
CA ARG A 579 -24.04 19.38 26.41
C ARG A 579 -25.51 19.03 26.18
N SER A 580 -26.26 18.70 27.24
CA SER A 580 -27.69 18.38 27.15
C SER A 580 -28.55 19.58 26.71
N ALA A 581 -28.10 20.82 26.94
CA ALA A 581 -28.76 22.04 26.46
C ALA A 581 -28.51 22.37 24.97
N ARG A 582 -27.56 21.71 24.29
CA ARG A 582 -27.19 21.98 22.88
C ARG A 582 -27.83 21.02 21.86
N SER A 583 -28.68 20.09 22.30
CA SER A 583 -29.39 19.14 21.42
C SER A 583 -30.72 19.67 20.87
N ILE A 584 -31.22 20.82 21.34
CA ILE A 584 -32.58 21.31 21.04
C ILE A 584 -32.63 22.32 19.88
N SER A 585 -31.52 22.93 19.47
CA SER A 585 -31.48 23.97 18.41
C SER A 585 -30.89 23.52 17.06
N LYS A 586 -31.14 22.27 16.64
CA LYS A 586 -30.84 21.81 15.27
C LYS A 586 -32.00 21.02 14.65
N ARG A 587 -33.07 21.74 14.28
CA ARG A 587 -34.20 21.19 13.51
C ARG A 587 -34.59 22.11 12.34
N CYS A 588 -33.64 22.35 11.44
CA CYS A 588 -33.87 22.89 10.09
C CYS A 588 -32.62 22.64 9.22
N SER A 589 -32.57 21.48 8.58
CA SER A 589 -31.71 21.19 7.41
C SER A 589 -32.40 20.06 6.66
N SER A 590 -32.65 20.23 5.37
CA SER A 590 -33.40 19.26 4.56
C SER A 590 -32.63 17.94 4.45
N THR A 591 -33.28 16.84 4.85
CA THR A 591 -32.81 15.49 4.53
C THR A 591 -32.89 15.30 3.03
N ILE A 592 -31.76 15.04 2.37
CA ILE A 592 -31.75 14.50 1.00
C ILE A 592 -32.05 13.01 1.12
N ASP A 593 -32.96 12.51 0.27
CA ASP A 593 -33.36 11.11 0.29
C ASP A 593 -32.19 10.22 -0.15
N LEU A 594 -31.93 9.16 0.61
CA LEU A 594 -30.75 8.29 0.50
C LEU A 594 -31.04 6.95 -0.19
N SER A 595 -32.23 6.79 -0.77
CA SER A 595 -32.79 5.50 -1.22
C SER A 595 -32.62 5.17 -2.72
N LEU A 596 -31.67 5.79 -3.44
CA LEU A 596 -31.50 5.63 -4.91
C LEU A 596 -30.09 5.27 -5.40
N VAL A 597 -29.19 4.80 -4.52
CA VAL A 597 -27.97 4.07 -4.90
C VAL A 597 -27.79 2.91 -3.91
N ASP A 598 -27.25 1.77 -4.36
CA ASP A 598 -27.55 0.42 -3.84
C ASP A 598 -27.55 0.20 -2.30
N PRO A 599 -28.45 -0.66 -1.78
CA PRO A 599 -28.53 -0.98 -0.35
C PRO A 599 -27.35 -1.75 0.24
N GLU A 600 -26.41 -2.24 -0.57
CA GLU A 600 -25.50 -3.34 -0.20
C GLU A 600 -24.28 -2.92 0.65
N TYR A 601 -24.19 -1.65 1.09
CA TYR A 601 -23.11 -1.17 1.95
C TYR A 601 -23.44 -1.23 3.45
N THR A 602 -23.73 -2.43 3.96
CA THR A 602 -24.03 -2.67 5.39
C THR A 602 -22.95 -3.42 6.17
N ASN A 603 -21.94 -4.02 5.51
CA ASN A 603 -20.85 -4.79 6.18
C ASN A 603 -19.43 -4.54 5.62
N GLY A 604 -19.24 -3.56 4.72
CA GLY A 604 -17.93 -3.29 4.09
C GLY A 604 -16.95 -2.49 4.98
N VAL A 605 -15.73 -2.99 5.17
CA VAL A 605 -14.64 -2.20 5.77
C VAL A 605 -14.05 -1.24 4.72
N CYS A 606 -14.01 0.06 5.04
CA CYS A 606 -13.45 1.12 4.20
C CYS A 606 -11.93 0.92 3.97
N ARG A 607 -11.54 0.32 2.83
CA ARG A 607 -10.13 0.03 2.48
C ARG A 607 -9.49 1.20 1.72
N MET A 608 -8.42 1.76 2.29
CA MET A 608 -7.65 2.87 1.71
C MET A 608 -6.53 2.45 0.75
N LYS A 609 -6.07 1.20 0.86
CA LYS A 609 -5.07 0.62 -0.06
C LYS A 609 -5.74 -0.47 -0.87
N LEU A 610 -5.80 -0.26 -2.18
CA LEU A 610 -6.35 -1.17 -3.16
C LEU A 610 -5.28 -1.30 -4.25
N ILE A 611 -4.51 -2.39 -4.22
CA ILE A 611 -3.37 -2.63 -5.13
C ILE A 611 -3.51 -4.06 -5.63
N ASP A 612 -3.46 -4.28 -6.94
CA ASP A 612 -3.53 -5.63 -7.50
C ASP A 612 -2.23 -6.42 -7.26
N THR A 613 -2.39 -7.62 -6.72
CA THR A 613 -1.29 -8.51 -6.32
C THR A 613 -0.86 -9.51 -7.41
N CYS A 614 -1.56 -9.59 -8.54
CA CYS A 614 -1.13 -10.41 -9.67
C CYS A 614 0.14 -9.81 -10.29
N SER A 615 1.03 -10.64 -10.83
CA SER A 615 2.23 -10.20 -11.57
C SER A 615 1.93 -9.75 -13.01
N TRP A 616 0.80 -10.16 -13.57
CA TRP A 616 0.51 -10.08 -15.00
C TRP A 616 -0.21 -8.77 -15.42
N PRO A 617 0.25 -8.08 -16.48
CA PRO A 617 -0.48 -6.97 -17.09
C PRO A 617 -1.80 -7.41 -17.71
N LEU A 618 -2.89 -6.68 -17.45
CA LEU A 618 -4.27 -7.01 -17.87
C LEU A 618 -4.89 -8.23 -17.17
N CYS A 619 -4.38 -8.64 -16.00
CA CYS A 619 -5.03 -9.68 -15.17
C CYS A 619 -6.39 -9.23 -14.63
N ASN A 620 -6.58 -7.92 -14.42
CA ASN A 620 -7.78 -7.36 -13.81
C ASN A 620 -8.91 -7.26 -14.86
N ARG A 621 -10.09 -7.76 -14.49
CA ARG A 621 -11.26 -7.84 -15.38
C ARG A 621 -11.76 -6.48 -15.87
N SER A 622 -11.56 -5.45 -15.06
CA SER A 622 -11.98 -4.07 -15.35
C SER A 622 -10.95 -3.25 -16.16
N CYS A 623 -9.84 -3.87 -16.59
CA CYS A 623 -8.88 -3.18 -17.43
C CYS A 623 -9.51 -2.66 -18.74
N PRO A 624 -9.14 -1.44 -19.18
CA PRO A 624 -9.47 -0.97 -20.52
C PRO A 624 -9.08 -1.98 -21.59
N ARG A 625 -9.88 -2.08 -22.65
CA ARG A 625 -9.54 -2.91 -23.81
C ARG A 625 -8.33 -2.32 -24.54
N PHE A 626 -7.44 -3.18 -24.99
CA PHE A 626 -6.22 -2.76 -25.68
C PHE A 626 -6.51 -2.55 -27.16
N SER A 627 -6.29 -1.34 -27.68
CA SER A 627 -6.53 -0.97 -29.07
C SER A 627 -5.22 -0.72 -29.83
N ASN A 628 -5.13 -1.16 -31.07
CA ASN A 628 -3.98 -0.92 -31.95
C ASN A 628 -3.84 0.59 -32.22
N PRO A 629 -2.72 1.25 -31.83
CA PRO A 629 -2.55 2.70 -32.04
C PRO A 629 -2.55 3.16 -33.51
N LEU A 630 -2.35 2.23 -34.46
CA LEU A 630 -2.25 2.54 -35.89
C LEU A 630 -3.55 2.26 -36.67
N THR A 631 -4.35 1.27 -36.27
CA THR A 631 -5.61 0.91 -36.96
C THR A 631 -6.87 1.25 -36.17
N GLY A 632 -6.76 1.50 -34.86
CA GLY A 632 -7.89 1.74 -33.96
C GLY A 632 -8.68 0.49 -33.57
N GLU A 633 -8.33 -0.68 -34.12
CA GLU A 633 -9.00 -1.95 -33.85
C GLU A 633 -8.66 -2.49 -32.45
N GLU A 634 -9.59 -3.19 -31.80
CA GLU A 634 -9.28 -3.91 -30.56
C GLU A 634 -8.32 -5.06 -30.84
N VAL A 635 -7.17 -5.07 -30.17
CA VAL A 635 -6.21 -6.19 -30.26
C VAL A 635 -6.80 -7.36 -29.49
N GLY A 636 -7.04 -8.47 -30.18
CA GLY A 636 -7.48 -9.70 -29.56
C GLY A 636 -6.52 -10.12 -28.45
N PHE A 637 -7.04 -10.48 -27.27
CA PHE A 637 -6.23 -10.86 -26.10
C PHE A 637 -5.24 -12.01 -26.41
N ARG A 638 -5.55 -12.83 -27.42
CA ARG A 638 -4.71 -13.90 -27.99
C ARG A 638 -3.49 -13.39 -28.75
N ASP A 639 -3.62 -12.25 -29.43
CA ASP A 639 -2.54 -11.65 -30.21
C ASP A 639 -1.63 -10.81 -29.29
N ILE A 640 -2.19 -10.25 -28.20
CA ILE A 640 -1.37 -9.80 -27.07
C ILE A 640 -0.60 -11.00 -26.48
N LEU A 641 -1.28 -12.11 -26.14
CA LEU A 641 -0.66 -13.35 -25.62
C LEU A 641 0.56 -13.80 -26.45
N ARG A 642 0.39 -13.89 -27.78
CA ARG A 642 1.50 -14.20 -28.72
C ARG A 642 2.63 -13.16 -28.66
N SER A 643 2.31 -11.87 -28.52
CA SER A 643 3.32 -10.82 -28.38
C SER A 643 4.03 -10.79 -27.01
N PHE A 644 3.63 -11.62 -26.03
CA PHE A 644 4.46 -11.92 -24.84
C PHE A 644 5.59 -12.91 -25.13
N GLY A 645 5.60 -13.58 -26.28
CA GLY A 645 6.46 -14.74 -26.51
C GLY A 645 6.06 -15.94 -25.65
N VAL A 646 4.80 -16.00 -25.21
CA VAL A 646 4.17 -17.22 -24.68
C VAL A 646 3.99 -18.15 -25.87
N ASP A 647 4.68 -19.28 -25.88
CA ASP A 647 4.42 -20.31 -26.89
C ASP A 647 3.01 -20.86 -26.63
N MET A 648 2.15 -20.75 -27.64
CA MET A 648 0.78 -21.22 -27.55
C MET A 648 0.71 -22.76 -27.51
N GLN A 649 1.76 -23.45 -27.97
CA GLN A 649 1.90 -24.90 -27.84
C GLN A 649 2.27 -25.28 -26.40
N GLU A 650 3.31 -24.69 -25.80
CA GLU A 650 3.64 -24.91 -24.38
C GLU A 650 2.44 -24.58 -23.47
N LEU A 651 1.69 -23.51 -23.79
CA LEU A 651 0.49 -23.14 -23.05
C LEU A 651 -0.67 -24.14 -23.25
N ALA A 652 -0.82 -24.72 -24.44
CA ALA A 652 -1.83 -25.74 -24.71
C ALA A 652 -1.50 -27.06 -23.98
N ASP A 653 -0.24 -27.48 -24.06
CA ASP A 653 0.30 -28.68 -23.43
C ASP A 653 0.21 -28.59 -21.89
N ALA A 654 0.59 -27.43 -21.31
CA ALA A 654 0.46 -27.16 -19.87
C ALA A 654 -0.98 -27.05 -19.35
N LEU A 655 -1.97 -26.95 -20.26
CA LEU A 655 -3.40 -26.96 -19.95
C LEU A 655 -4.09 -28.29 -20.32
N GLY A 656 -3.39 -29.24 -20.92
CA GLY A 656 -3.96 -30.51 -21.39
C GLY A 656 -4.99 -30.35 -22.52
N VAL A 657 -4.94 -29.27 -23.30
CA VAL A 657 -5.86 -29.00 -24.41
C VAL A 657 -5.12 -28.91 -25.74
N ASP A 658 -5.80 -29.17 -26.86
CA ASP A 658 -5.20 -28.96 -28.18
C ASP A 658 -5.15 -27.46 -28.55
N LEU A 659 -4.23 -27.11 -29.45
CA LEU A 659 -4.00 -25.74 -29.91
C LEU A 659 -5.25 -25.08 -30.55
N ALA A 660 -6.14 -25.86 -31.17
CA ALA A 660 -7.39 -25.34 -31.74
C ALA A 660 -8.51 -25.19 -30.71
N THR A 661 -8.48 -25.91 -29.59
CA THR A 661 -9.34 -25.69 -28.41
C THR A 661 -8.87 -24.47 -27.61
N LEU A 662 -7.56 -24.31 -27.36
CA LEU A 662 -6.99 -23.06 -26.85
C LEU A 662 -7.32 -21.88 -27.78
N GLY A 663 -7.27 -22.12 -29.10
CA GLY A 663 -7.73 -21.20 -30.16
C GLY A 663 -9.24 -20.93 -30.21
N LYS A 664 -10.05 -21.59 -29.37
CA LYS A 664 -11.50 -21.33 -29.20
C LYS A 664 -11.85 -20.67 -27.87
N MET A 665 -11.02 -20.84 -26.82
CA MET A 665 -11.25 -20.26 -25.49
C MET A 665 -11.54 -18.75 -25.50
N SER A 666 -12.53 -18.33 -24.71
CA SER A 666 -12.88 -16.93 -24.52
C SER A 666 -11.79 -16.15 -23.78
N THR A 667 -11.85 -14.82 -23.87
CA THR A 667 -10.96 -13.92 -23.11
C THR A 667 -11.00 -14.17 -21.60
N GLU A 668 -12.14 -14.62 -21.07
CA GLU A 668 -12.29 -14.86 -19.62
C GLU A 668 -11.69 -16.20 -19.19
N GLU A 669 -11.70 -17.22 -20.05
CA GLU A 669 -10.96 -18.46 -19.83
C GLU A 669 -9.45 -18.23 -19.94
N LEU A 670 -8.99 -17.50 -20.97
CA LEU A 670 -7.59 -17.11 -21.12
C LEU A 670 -7.08 -16.21 -19.96
N ARG A 671 -7.96 -15.47 -19.28
CA ARG A 671 -7.63 -14.75 -18.03
C ARG A 671 -7.50 -15.67 -16.83
N LYS A 672 -8.32 -16.73 -16.71
CA LYS A 672 -8.12 -17.77 -15.68
C LYS A 672 -6.76 -18.44 -15.89
N VAL A 673 -6.42 -18.78 -17.13
CA VAL A 673 -5.11 -19.31 -17.53
C VAL A 673 -3.97 -18.38 -17.08
N LEU A 674 -4.04 -17.08 -17.37
CA LEU A 674 -3.05 -16.10 -16.91
C LEU A 674 -3.10 -15.77 -15.40
N SER A 675 -4.03 -16.37 -14.66
CA SER A 675 -4.05 -16.34 -13.19
C SER A 675 -3.45 -17.60 -12.54
N ILE A 676 -3.09 -18.60 -13.36
CA ILE A 676 -2.38 -19.80 -12.91
C ILE A 676 -1.05 -19.38 -12.28
N LYS A 677 -0.76 -19.96 -11.12
CA LYS A 677 0.51 -19.75 -10.41
C LYS A 677 1.29 -21.05 -10.36
N THR A 678 2.56 -21.01 -10.76
CA THR A 678 3.50 -22.08 -10.46
C THR A 678 3.72 -22.16 -8.94
N VAL A 679 3.72 -23.37 -8.40
CA VAL A 679 3.91 -23.67 -6.98
C VAL A 679 4.95 -24.78 -6.88
N THR A 680 6.02 -24.55 -6.12
CA THR A 680 7.05 -25.56 -5.90
C THR A 680 6.49 -26.72 -5.08
N LEU A 681 6.57 -27.94 -5.58
CA LEU A 681 6.17 -29.16 -4.87
C LEU A 681 7.41 -29.94 -4.44
N ILE A 682 7.49 -30.25 -3.14
CA ILE A 682 8.51 -31.15 -2.58
C ILE A 682 7.79 -32.41 -2.08
N PRO A 683 7.80 -33.54 -2.82
CA PRO A 683 7.04 -34.74 -2.43
C PRO A 683 7.45 -35.32 -1.08
N GLY A 684 8.73 -35.21 -0.72
CA GLY A 684 9.27 -35.67 0.55
C GLY A 684 9.54 -37.18 0.62
N ASP A 685 9.73 -37.67 1.84
CA ASP A 685 10.19 -39.03 2.16
C ASP A 685 9.08 -39.87 2.83
N GLY A 686 9.22 -41.21 2.76
CA GLY A 686 8.31 -42.15 3.42
C GLY A 686 6.90 -42.08 2.84
N ILE A 687 5.89 -41.76 3.65
CA ILE A 687 4.52 -41.52 3.15
C ILE A 687 4.37 -40.25 2.29
N GLY A 688 5.38 -39.37 2.27
CA GLY A 688 5.32 -38.06 1.60
C GLY A 688 4.83 -38.10 0.15
N PRO A 689 5.39 -38.95 -0.72
CA PRO A 689 4.94 -39.07 -2.11
C PRO A 689 3.50 -39.58 -2.25
N GLU A 690 3.06 -40.51 -1.41
CA GLU A 690 1.67 -41.03 -1.42
C GLU A 690 0.66 -39.90 -1.12
N ILE A 691 0.89 -39.16 -0.03
CA ILE A 691 -0.02 -38.07 0.37
C ILE A 691 0.11 -36.83 -0.53
N SER A 692 1.27 -36.58 -1.13
CA SER A 692 1.45 -35.50 -2.12
C SER A 692 0.66 -35.80 -3.39
N THR A 693 0.74 -37.04 -3.89
CA THR A 693 -0.03 -37.49 -5.06
C THR A 693 -1.54 -37.36 -4.81
N ALA A 694 -2.02 -37.74 -3.62
CA ALA A 694 -3.41 -37.54 -3.23
C ALA A 694 -3.86 -36.07 -3.27
N VAL A 695 -3.03 -35.14 -2.77
CA VAL A 695 -3.32 -33.70 -2.82
C VAL A 695 -3.33 -33.19 -4.26
N GLN A 696 -2.42 -33.65 -5.13
CA GLN A 696 -2.41 -33.28 -6.55
C GLN A 696 -3.70 -33.71 -7.25
N GLN A 697 -4.15 -34.96 -7.05
CA GLN A 697 -5.39 -35.49 -7.62
C GLN A 697 -6.64 -34.70 -7.16
N ILE A 698 -6.71 -34.33 -5.88
CA ILE A 698 -7.82 -33.50 -5.36
C ILE A 698 -7.78 -32.09 -5.95
N PHE A 699 -6.60 -31.50 -6.18
CA PHE A 699 -6.44 -30.18 -6.77
C PHE A 699 -6.78 -30.16 -8.27
N GLU A 700 -6.44 -31.23 -8.99
CA GLU A 700 -6.80 -31.46 -10.40
C GLU A 700 -8.33 -31.58 -10.54
N ALA A 701 -8.96 -32.47 -9.77
CA ALA A 701 -10.42 -32.64 -9.76
C ALA A 701 -11.18 -31.38 -9.30
N ALA A 702 -10.60 -30.58 -8.39
CA ALA A 702 -11.15 -29.29 -7.99
C ALA A 702 -10.89 -28.14 -9.00
N ALA A 703 -10.19 -28.40 -10.11
CA ALA A 703 -9.81 -27.45 -11.15
C ALA A 703 -9.11 -26.19 -10.60
N VAL A 704 -8.16 -26.39 -9.66
CA VAL A 704 -7.41 -25.32 -9.01
C VAL A 704 -6.42 -24.68 -10.01
N PRO A 705 -6.38 -23.33 -10.15
CA PRO A 705 -5.49 -22.65 -11.09
C PRO A 705 -4.06 -22.55 -10.54
N ILE A 706 -3.37 -23.67 -10.43
CA ILE A 706 -1.94 -23.75 -10.14
C ILE A 706 -1.26 -24.82 -11.00
N VAL A 707 0.04 -24.66 -11.24
CA VAL A 707 0.90 -25.69 -11.85
C VAL A 707 1.93 -26.12 -10.81
N TRP A 708 2.14 -27.43 -10.68
CA TRP A 708 3.11 -27.99 -9.74
C TRP A 708 4.49 -28.06 -10.39
N GLU A 709 5.47 -27.37 -9.81
CA GLU A 709 6.88 -27.50 -10.18
C GLU A 709 7.56 -28.43 -9.17
N THR A 710 7.62 -29.72 -9.49
CA THR A 710 8.15 -30.75 -8.59
C THR A 710 9.67 -30.69 -8.52
N VAL A 711 10.22 -30.50 -7.32
CA VAL A 711 11.66 -30.46 -7.06
C VAL A 711 12.06 -31.46 -5.96
N ASP A 712 13.21 -32.09 -6.15
CA ASP A 712 13.86 -32.88 -5.11
C ASP A 712 14.69 -31.98 -4.17
N VAL A 713 14.78 -32.37 -2.91
CA VAL A 713 15.59 -31.72 -1.87
C VAL A 713 16.57 -32.67 -1.18
N ALA A 714 16.81 -33.85 -1.78
CA ALA A 714 17.83 -34.80 -1.34
C ALA A 714 19.17 -34.11 -1.04
N PRO A 715 19.87 -34.51 0.03
CA PRO A 715 21.00 -33.75 0.58
C PRO A 715 22.24 -33.83 -0.33
N VAL A 716 22.50 -32.78 -1.09
CA VAL A 716 23.69 -32.67 -1.95
C VAL A 716 24.90 -32.26 -1.10
N LYS A 717 26.02 -32.95 -1.30
CA LYS A 717 27.30 -32.60 -0.68
C LYS A 717 27.99 -31.49 -1.49
N LYS A 718 28.37 -30.41 -0.82
CA LYS A 718 29.08 -29.26 -1.36
C LYS A 718 30.60 -29.46 -1.35
N ASP A 719 31.31 -28.57 -2.03
CA ASP A 719 32.78 -28.54 -2.13
C ASP A 719 33.45 -28.34 -0.76
N ASP A 720 32.79 -27.60 0.16
CA ASP A 720 33.21 -27.44 1.56
C ASP A 720 33.02 -28.70 2.43
N GLY A 721 32.53 -29.79 1.85
CA GLY A 721 32.26 -31.06 2.50
C GLY A 721 30.93 -31.12 3.26
N THR A 722 30.19 -30.01 3.37
CA THR A 722 28.89 -29.96 4.06
C THR A 722 27.75 -30.45 3.18
N PHE A 723 26.62 -30.79 3.78
CA PHE A 723 25.39 -31.13 3.05
C PHE A 723 24.44 -29.93 2.99
N GLY A 724 23.84 -29.69 1.83
CA GLY A 724 22.89 -28.61 1.58
C GLY A 724 21.69 -29.04 0.73
N ILE A 725 20.80 -28.07 0.50
CA ILE A 725 19.64 -28.20 -0.39
C ILE A 725 20.14 -28.07 -1.85
N PRO A 726 19.62 -28.85 -2.81
CA PRO A 726 19.89 -28.69 -4.24
C PRO A 726 19.57 -27.26 -4.73
N GLN A 727 20.41 -26.72 -5.61
CA GLN A 727 20.25 -25.35 -6.11
C GLN A 727 18.92 -25.16 -6.88
N ALA A 728 18.48 -26.15 -7.66
CA ALA A 728 17.19 -26.11 -8.36
C ALA A 728 15.99 -25.88 -7.41
N ALA A 729 15.97 -26.50 -6.23
CA ALA A 729 14.92 -26.28 -5.24
C ALA A 729 15.01 -24.90 -4.56
N ILE A 730 16.21 -24.32 -4.48
CA ILE A 730 16.42 -22.94 -4.02
C ILE A 730 15.89 -21.94 -5.07
N ASP A 731 16.22 -22.15 -6.34
CA ASP A 731 15.80 -21.27 -7.44
C ASP A 731 14.29 -21.33 -7.68
N SER A 732 13.71 -22.53 -7.62
CA SER A 732 12.26 -22.78 -7.66
C SER A 732 11.53 -21.99 -6.57
N MET A 733 11.89 -22.19 -5.29
CA MET A 733 11.27 -21.49 -4.17
C MET A 733 11.49 -19.97 -4.20
N ASN A 734 12.64 -19.49 -4.69
CA ASN A 734 12.91 -18.06 -4.87
C ASN A 734 12.05 -17.44 -5.98
N THR A 735 11.75 -18.20 -7.04
CA THR A 735 10.96 -17.77 -8.19
C THR A 735 9.46 -17.78 -7.86
N ASN A 736 8.96 -18.92 -7.36
CA ASN A 736 7.53 -19.14 -7.11
C ASN A 736 7.05 -18.50 -5.80
N GLN A 737 7.96 -18.30 -4.84
CA GLN A 737 7.69 -17.74 -3.50
C GLN A 737 6.69 -18.54 -2.63
N VAL A 738 6.09 -19.61 -3.16
CA VAL A 738 5.10 -20.46 -2.51
C VAL A 738 5.40 -21.91 -2.86
N GLY A 739 5.38 -22.80 -1.86
CA GLY A 739 5.48 -24.23 -2.08
C GLY A 739 4.65 -25.08 -1.13
N LEU A 740 4.36 -26.30 -1.57
CA LEU A 740 3.80 -27.40 -0.75
C LEU A 740 4.87 -28.46 -0.55
N LYS A 741 4.91 -29.07 0.64
CA LYS A 741 5.99 -29.93 1.06
C LYS A 741 5.49 -31.11 1.91
N GLY A 742 5.84 -32.33 1.48
CA GLY A 742 5.73 -33.52 2.30
C GLY A 742 6.75 -33.57 3.44
N PRO A 743 6.59 -34.51 4.40
CA PRO A 743 7.57 -34.74 5.45
C PRO A 743 8.94 -35.10 4.86
N LEU A 744 10.03 -34.62 5.47
CA LEU A 744 11.40 -35.05 5.12
C LEU A 744 12.02 -35.80 6.28
N MET A 745 12.76 -36.86 5.95
CA MET A 745 13.54 -37.64 6.88
C MET A 745 14.69 -36.79 7.46
N THR A 746 15.10 -37.11 8.67
CA THR A 746 16.29 -36.51 9.30
C THR A 746 16.98 -37.63 10.08
N PRO A 747 18.26 -37.93 9.79
CA PRO A 747 18.95 -39.03 10.44
C PRO A 747 19.24 -38.70 11.92
N VAL A 748 19.00 -39.66 12.80
CA VAL A 748 19.07 -39.45 14.26
C VAL A 748 20.49 -39.65 14.77
N GLY A 749 21.04 -38.66 15.47
CA GLY A 749 22.31 -38.75 16.20
C GLY A 749 23.59 -38.76 15.36
N LYS A 750 23.53 -39.02 14.05
CA LYS A 750 24.64 -38.94 13.09
C LYS A 750 24.12 -38.52 11.71
N GLY A 751 24.89 -37.76 10.94
CA GLY A 751 24.55 -37.41 9.55
C GLY A 751 24.46 -35.90 9.30
N HIS A 752 23.68 -35.51 8.29
CA HIS A 752 23.44 -34.12 7.93
C HIS A 752 22.48 -33.40 8.91
N ARG A 753 22.57 -32.07 8.99
CA ARG A 753 21.59 -31.25 9.73
C ARG A 753 20.22 -31.34 9.06
N SER A 754 19.14 -31.36 9.84
CA SER A 754 17.76 -31.51 9.34
C SER A 754 17.45 -30.57 8.17
N LEU A 755 17.05 -31.14 7.04
CA LEU A 755 16.69 -30.40 5.83
C LEU A 755 15.47 -29.49 6.06
N ASN A 756 14.55 -29.89 6.95
CA ASN A 756 13.42 -29.05 7.39
C ASN A 756 13.93 -27.72 8.01
N LEU A 757 14.93 -27.79 8.89
CA LEU A 757 15.55 -26.62 9.50
C LEU A 757 16.39 -25.81 8.49
N ALA A 758 17.03 -26.48 7.53
CA ALA A 758 17.78 -25.83 6.46
C ALA A 758 16.86 -24.98 5.57
N LEU A 759 15.74 -25.55 5.08
CA LEU A 759 14.75 -24.85 4.25
C LEU A 759 14.17 -23.62 4.99
N ARG A 760 13.79 -23.79 6.26
CA ARG A 760 13.24 -22.71 7.10
C ARG A 760 14.23 -21.56 7.32
N LYS A 761 15.54 -21.84 7.42
CA LYS A 761 16.59 -20.82 7.53
C LYS A 761 16.96 -20.21 6.17
N GLN A 762 16.99 -21.00 5.09
CA GLN A 762 17.34 -20.56 3.74
C GLN A 762 16.38 -19.50 3.20
N PHE A 763 15.07 -19.64 3.45
CA PHE A 763 14.04 -18.71 2.97
C PHE A 763 13.47 -17.78 4.07
N ASP A 764 14.13 -17.70 5.24
CA ASP A 764 13.72 -16.91 6.42
C ASP A 764 12.24 -17.11 6.84
N LEU A 765 11.79 -18.37 6.92
CA LEU A 765 10.41 -18.75 7.20
C LEU A 765 10.12 -18.74 8.71
N TYR A 766 10.25 -17.57 9.32
CA TYR A 766 10.39 -17.35 10.76
C TYR A 766 9.16 -17.68 11.62
N ALA A 767 7.96 -17.74 11.04
CA ALA A 767 6.74 -18.10 11.75
C ALA A 767 6.18 -19.42 11.21
N ASN A 768 6.09 -20.46 12.05
CA ASN A 768 5.35 -21.69 11.73
C ASN A 768 3.97 -21.62 12.41
N ILE A 769 2.90 -21.64 11.60
CA ILE A 769 1.51 -21.59 12.05
C ILE A 769 0.97 -23.01 12.02
N ARG A 770 0.52 -23.53 13.17
CA ARG A 770 -0.19 -24.82 13.28
C ARG A 770 -1.56 -24.56 13.92
N PRO A 771 -2.64 -24.45 13.12
CA PRO A 771 -4.00 -24.41 13.64
C PRO A 771 -4.43 -25.82 14.05
N CYS A 772 -5.16 -25.92 15.15
CA CYS A 772 -5.66 -27.15 15.70
C CYS A 772 -7.13 -26.96 16.06
N ARG A 773 -8.02 -27.67 15.37
CA ARG A 773 -9.47 -27.51 15.48
C ARG A 773 -10.18 -28.85 15.48
N SER A 774 -11.18 -29.04 16.35
CA SER A 774 -12.05 -30.22 16.33
C SER A 774 -12.80 -30.29 14.99
N ILE A 775 -12.67 -31.42 14.28
CA ILE A 775 -13.33 -31.62 12.99
C ILE A 775 -14.74 -32.16 13.22
N GLU A 776 -15.73 -31.49 12.63
CA GLU A 776 -17.13 -31.86 12.75
C GLU A 776 -17.37 -33.27 12.19
N GLY A 777 -17.99 -34.14 12.98
CA GLY A 777 -18.22 -35.55 12.64
C GLY A 777 -17.14 -36.51 13.16
N PHE A 778 -15.92 -36.06 13.46
CA PHE A 778 -14.89 -36.90 14.08
C PHE A 778 -14.86 -36.73 15.61
N LYS A 779 -15.56 -37.60 16.33
CA LYS A 779 -15.68 -37.51 17.79
C LYS A 779 -14.37 -37.88 18.51
N THR A 780 -13.77 -36.91 19.20
CA THR A 780 -12.65 -37.14 20.13
C THR A 780 -13.14 -37.01 21.60
N LEU A 781 -12.20 -36.81 22.54
CA LEU A 781 -12.51 -36.43 23.92
C LEU A 781 -12.92 -34.94 24.07
N TYR A 782 -12.76 -34.11 23.02
CA TYR A 782 -12.98 -32.66 23.04
C TYR A 782 -13.78 -32.20 21.81
N ASP A 783 -14.87 -31.47 22.03
CA ASP A 783 -15.82 -31.11 20.96
C ASP A 783 -15.56 -29.73 20.32
N ASP A 784 -14.92 -28.81 21.05
CA ASP A 784 -14.84 -27.38 20.72
C ASP A 784 -13.41 -26.82 20.68
N VAL A 785 -12.40 -27.65 20.37
CA VAL A 785 -11.02 -27.18 20.20
C VAL A 785 -10.96 -26.24 18.99
N ASP A 786 -10.41 -25.04 19.15
CA ASP A 786 -10.05 -24.13 18.07
C ASP A 786 -8.91 -23.19 18.52
N VAL A 787 -7.68 -23.72 18.46
CA VAL A 787 -6.46 -23.05 18.95
C VAL A 787 -5.45 -22.93 17.82
N VAL A 788 -4.80 -21.77 17.69
CA VAL A 788 -3.72 -21.57 16.72
C VAL A 788 -2.39 -21.34 17.43
N THR A 789 -1.44 -22.25 17.22
CA THR A 789 -0.05 -22.05 17.66
C THR A 789 0.75 -21.33 16.58
N ILE A 790 1.56 -20.36 17.02
CA ILE A 790 2.47 -19.57 16.19
C ILE A 790 3.86 -19.67 16.82
N ARG A 791 4.67 -20.52 16.20
CA ARG A 791 5.99 -20.94 16.62
C ARG A 791 7.06 -20.06 15.97
N GLU A 792 7.97 -19.51 16.78
CA GLU A 792 9.26 -19.02 16.28
C GLU A 792 10.04 -20.19 15.67
N ASN A 793 10.50 -20.05 14.43
CA ASN A 793 10.90 -21.18 13.61
C ASN A 793 12.39 -21.18 13.20
N THR A 794 13.17 -20.18 13.62
CA THR A 794 14.54 -19.92 13.15
C THR A 794 15.62 -19.99 14.24
N GLU A 795 15.29 -19.78 15.52
CA GLU A 795 16.25 -19.78 16.64
C GLU A 795 15.80 -20.69 17.80
N GLY A 796 16.07 -20.30 19.06
CA GLY A 796 15.79 -21.06 20.26
C GLY A 796 16.77 -22.20 20.50
N GLU A 797 16.27 -23.28 21.08
CA GLU A 797 16.95 -24.55 21.29
C GLU A 797 17.30 -25.25 19.94
N TYR A 798 16.54 -24.95 18.87
CA TYR A 798 16.73 -25.47 17.51
C TYR A 798 17.80 -24.66 16.72
N SER A 799 18.61 -23.89 17.44
CA SER A 799 19.82 -23.26 16.91
C SER A 799 20.83 -24.32 16.41
N GLY A 800 20.90 -25.49 17.08
CA GLY A 800 21.87 -26.55 16.82
C GLY A 800 23.28 -26.20 17.31
N ILE A 801 23.40 -25.31 18.29
CA ILE A 801 24.68 -24.86 18.86
C ILE A 801 25.01 -25.72 20.08
N GLU A 802 25.66 -26.86 19.82
CA GLU A 802 26.03 -27.84 20.85
C GLU A 802 27.54 -28.11 20.85
N HIS A 803 28.11 -28.35 22.03
CA HIS A 803 29.52 -28.71 22.17
C HIS A 803 29.78 -29.53 23.44
N GLN A 804 30.76 -30.42 23.38
CA GLN A 804 31.24 -31.18 24.52
C GLN A 804 32.35 -30.36 25.23
N ILE A 805 32.16 -30.06 26.53
CA ILE A 805 33.08 -29.23 27.32
C ILE A 805 34.25 -30.08 27.86
N VAL A 806 33.92 -31.27 28.35
CA VAL A 806 34.82 -32.35 28.74
C VAL A 806 34.11 -33.68 28.46
N ASP A 807 34.80 -34.81 28.53
CA ASP A 807 34.15 -36.09 28.28
C ASP A 807 32.94 -36.33 29.21
N GLY A 808 31.88 -36.91 28.66
CA GLY A 808 30.56 -37.04 29.31
C GLY A 808 29.76 -35.75 29.55
N VAL A 809 30.28 -34.55 29.26
CA VAL A 809 29.62 -33.26 29.56
C VAL A 809 29.35 -32.44 28.30
N VAL A 810 28.10 -32.46 27.83
CA VAL A 810 27.62 -31.69 26.67
C VAL A 810 26.85 -30.43 27.11
N GLN A 811 27.06 -29.33 26.41
CA GLN A 811 26.26 -28.10 26.52
C GLN A 811 25.53 -27.82 25.20
N SER A 812 24.24 -27.50 25.32
CA SER A 812 23.39 -27.00 24.23
C SER A 812 23.00 -25.55 24.53
N ILE A 813 23.10 -24.65 23.54
CA ILE A 813 22.86 -23.21 23.72
C ILE A 813 21.52 -22.79 23.12
N LYS A 814 20.56 -22.45 24.01
CA LYS A 814 19.36 -21.71 23.62
C LYS A 814 19.73 -20.27 23.26
N LEU A 815 19.55 -19.91 22.00
CA LEU A 815 19.76 -18.55 21.50
C LEU A 815 18.40 -17.89 21.24
N ILE A 816 18.18 -16.69 21.80
CA ILE A 816 16.98 -15.87 21.56
C ILE A 816 17.41 -14.45 21.23
N THR A 817 16.88 -13.87 20.15
CA THR A 817 17.18 -12.50 19.70
C THR A 817 15.96 -11.59 19.77
N GLN A 818 16.22 -10.29 19.90
CA GLN A 818 15.16 -9.28 19.92
C GLN A 818 14.46 -9.14 18.56
N GLU A 819 15.15 -9.37 17.43
CA GLU A 819 14.53 -9.32 16.10
C GLU A 819 13.57 -10.49 15.90
N ALA A 820 14.02 -11.75 16.06
CA ALA A 820 13.18 -12.93 15.88
C ALA A 820 11.96 -12.91 16.80
N SER A 821 12.18 -12.58 18.08
CA SER A 821 11.11 -12.40 19.07
C SER A 821 10.12 -11.28 18.70
N THR A 822 10.58 -10.18 18.10
CA THR A 822 9.68 -9.09 17.66
C THR A 822 8.90 -9.49 16.42
N ARG A 823 9.53 -10.06 15.38
CA ARG A 823 8.85 -10.43 14.12
C ARG A 823 7.79 -11.51 14.31
N VAL A 824 8.05 -12.54 15.12
CA VAL A 824 7.05 -13.59 15.39
C VAL A 824 5.89 -13.07 16.25
N ALA A 825 6.14 -12.14 17.18
CA ALA A 825 5.09 -11.48 17.93
C ALA A 825 4.24 -10.56 17.02
N GLU A 826 4.87 -9.76 16.15
CA GLU A 826 4.14 -8.91 15.19
C GLU A 826 3.30 -9.74 14.23
N PHE A 827 3.85 -10.85 13.73
CA PHE A 827 3.10 -11.82 12.94
C PHE A 827 1.90 -12.39 13.73
N ALA A 828 2.07 -12.78 14.99
CA ALA A 828 0.99 -13.35 15.79
C ALA A 828 -0.17 -12.37 16.03
N PHE A 829 0.12 -11.10 16.32
CA PHE A 829 -0.92 -10.07 16.45
C PHE A 829 -1.58 -9.70 15.12
N GLN A 830 -0.84 -9.71 14.00
CA GLN A 830 -1.41 -9.52 12.66
C GLN A 830 -2.27 -10.71 12.25
N TYR A 831 -1.82 -11.94 12.49
CA TYR A 831 -2.60 -13.16 12.26
C TYR A 831 -3.91 -13.10 13.06
N ALA A 832 -3.84 -12.72 14.34
CA ALA A 832 -5.02 -12.61 15.17
C ALA A 832 -6.05 -11.62 14.58
N MET A 833 -5.60 -10.41 14.24
CA MET A 833 -6.42 -9.39 13.59
C MET A 833 -7.02 -9.84 12.25
N ASN A 834 -6.23 -10.51 11.40
CA ASN A 834 -6.65 -10.90 10.06
C ASN A 834 -7.63 -12.08 10.04
N ASN A 835 -7.67 -12.88 11.11
CA ASN A 835 -8.54 -14.06 11.26
C ASN A 835 -9.66 -13.84 12.31
N ASN A 836 -9.96 -12.59 12.66
CA ASN A 836 -10.97 -12.20 13.66
C ASN A 836 -10.79 -12.84 15.06
N ARG A 837 -9.56 -13.22 15.42
CA ARG A 837 -9.19 -13.76 16.72
C ARG A 837 -9.15 -12.62 17.75
N SER A 838 -9.41 -12.95 19.02
CA SER A 838 -9.60 -11.96 20.09
C SER A 838 -8.41 -11.82 21.03
N ARG A 839 -7.57 -12.85 21.12
CA ARG A 839 -6.57 -13.01 22.19
C ARG A 839 -5.27 -13.63 21.68
N VAL A 840 -4.15 -13.10 22.17
CA VAL A 840 -2.79 -13.62 21.94
C VAL A 840 -2.13 -13.91 23.29
N THR A 841 -1.69 -15.16 23.47
CA THR A 841 -0.99 -15.62 24.68
C THR A 841 0.49 -15.82 24.41
N ALA A 842 1.38 -15.12 25.10
CA ALA A 842 2.81 -15.42 25.08
C ALA A 842 3.09 -16.62 26.02
N VAL A 843 3.62 -17.71 25.47
CA VAL A 843 4.01 -18.91 26.23
C VAL A 843 5.53 -18.94 26.44
N HIS A 844 5.96 -19.07 27.69
CA HIS A 844 7.37 -18.87 28.07
C HIS A 844 7.75 -19.63 29.35
N LYS A 845 9.04 -19.64 29.71
CA LYS A 845 9.54 -20.14 31.01
C LYS A 845 10.50 -19.15 31.69
N ALA A 846 10.21 -17.85 31.58
CA ALA A 846 11.07 -16.77 32.06
C ALA A 846 11.26 -16.70 33.59
N ASN A 847 10.53 -17.49 34.38
CA ASN A 847 10.82 -17.67 35.81
C ASN A 847 12.16 -18.41 36.04
N ILE A 848 12.49 -19.35 35.16
CA ILE A 848 13.78 -20.07 35.10
C ILE A 848 14.72 -19.37 34.11
N MET A 849 14.31 -19.26 32.84
CA MET A 849 15.10 -18.71 31.74
C MET A 849 14.97 -17.17 31.65
N ARG A 850 15.41 -16.49 32.71
CA ARG A 850 15.17 -15.05 32.94
C ARG A 850 15.69 -14.11 31.86
N MET A 851 16.68 -14.52 31.07
CA MET A 851 17.29 -13.69 30.02
C MET A 851 16.72 -14.00 28.63
N SER A 852 16.78 -15.25 28.18
CA SER A 852 16.28 -15.66 26.85
C SER A 852 14.77 -15.45 26.73
N ASP A 853 14.00 -16.11 27.58
CA ASP A 853 12.54 -16.03 27.59
C ASP A 853 12.06 -14.68 28.14
N GLY A 854 12.88 -14.00 28.94
CA GLY A 854 12.64 -12.61 29.34
C GLY A 854 12.68 -11.65 28.15
N THR A 855 13.65 -11.82 27.25
CA THR A 855 13.79 -11.01 26.02
C THR A 855 12.62 -11.26 25.07
N PHE A 856 12.22 -12.52 24.88
CA PHE A 856 11.04 -12.89 24.11
C PHE A 856 9.78 -12.18 24.66
N LEU A 857 9.55 -12.28 25.97
CA LEU A 857 8.38 -11.72 26.64
C LEU A 857 8.34 -10.18 26.57
N GLU A 858 9.50 -9.51 26.69
CA GLU A 858 9.61 -8.05 26.50
C GLU A 858 9.23 -7.64 25.06
N CYS A 859 9.62 -8.43 24.05
CA CYS A 859 9.21 -8.18 22.67
C CYS A 859 7.69 -8.32 22.50
N CYS A 860 7.09 -9.40 23.03
CA CYS A 860 5.63 -9.60 22.98
C CYS A 860 4.86 -8.45 23.64
N ARG A 861 5.31 -7.97 24.82
CA ARG A 861 4.74 -6.79 25.50
C ARG A 861 4.83 -5.53 24.64
N ARG A 862 6.02 -5.22 24.10
CA ARG A 862 6.25 -4.03 23.26
C ARG A 862 5.42 -4.06 21.97
N VAL A 863 5.11 -5.26 21.46
CA VAL A 863 4.24 -5.43 20.29
C VAL A 863 2.77 -5.27 20.67
N SER A 864 2.32 -5.78 21.82
CA SER A 864 0.90 -5.71 22.23
C SER A 864 0.40 -4.26 22.38
N GLU A 865 1.28 -3.32 22.76
CA GLU A 865 0.98 -1.87 22.78
C GLU A 865 0.50 -1.32 21.42
N LYS A 866 0.86 -1.97 20.30
CA LYS A 866 0.41 -1.60 18.94
C LYS A 866 -0.99 -2.12 18.60
N TYR A 867 -1.49 -3.12 19.33
CA TYR A 867 -2.74 -3.84 19.05
C TYR A 867 -3.70 -3.84 20.27
N PRO A 868 -4.09 -2.66 20.81
CA PRO A 868 -4.89 -2.56 22.05
C PRO A 868 -6.31 -3.16 21.95
N GLN A 869 -6.74 -3.58 20.77
CA GLN A 869 -7.99 -4.33 20.53
C GLN A 869 -7.85 -5.86 20.72
N ILE A 870 -6.64 -6.40 20.82
CA ILE A 870 -6.37 -7.82 21.09
C ILE A 870 -6.03 -7.99 22.57
N VAL A 871 -6.65 -8.97 23.24
CA VAL A 871 -6.32 -9.31 24.63
C VAL A 871 -4.96 -10.00 24.66
N PHE A 872 -3.97 -9.36 25.28
CA PHE A 872 -2.66 -9.97 25.51
C PHE A 872 -2.57 -10.59 26.90
N GLU A 873 -2.12 -11.85 26.98
CA GLU A 873 -1.79 -12.51 28.25
C GLU A 873 -0.47 -13.30 28.18
N GLU A 874 0.07 -13.65 29.35
CA GLU A 874 1.37 -14.30 29.53
C GLU A 874 1.18 -15.54 30.42
N LYS A 875 1.69 -16.70 29.99
CA LYS A 875 1.57 -17.95 30.77
C LYS A 875 2.83 -18.81 30.71
N TYR A 876 3.11 -19.51 31.82
CA TYR A 876 4.20 -20.47 31.86
C TYR A 876 3.86 -21.74 31.06
N LEU A 877 4.85 -22.28 30.33
CA LEU A 877 4.70 -23.45 29.46
C LEU A 877 3.98 -24.64 30.13
N ASP A 878 4.38 -25.01 31.34
CA ASP A 878 3.77 -26.08 32.13
C ASP A 878 2.32 -25.77 32.54
N THR A 879 2.02 -24.52 32.85
CA THR A 879 0.64 -24.07 33.10
C THR A 879 -0.21 -24.16 31.83
N VAL A 880 0.37 -23.85 30.65
CA VAL A 880 -0.32 -24.01 29.36
C VAL A 880 -0.56 -25.49 29.05
N CYS A 881 0.45 -26.36 29.12
CA CYS A 881 0.28 -27.79 28.88
C CYS A 881 -0.80 -28.40 29.79
N LEU A 882 -0.80 -28.09 31.08
CA LEU A 882 -1.81 -28.57 32.03
C LEU A 882 -3.21 -28.03 31.72
N THR A 883 -3.34 -26.73 31.42
CA THR A 883 -4.65 -26.14 31.11
C THR A 883 -5.19 -26.65 29.76
N MET A 884 -4.30 -26.88 28.78
CA MET A 884 -4.65 -27.29 27.42
C MET A 884 -5.31 -28.68 27.37
N VAL A 885 -4.85 -29.62 28.22
CA VAL A 885 -5.47 -30.95 28.37
C VAL A 885 -6.65 -30.98 29.34
N GLN A 886 -7.03 -29.84 29.93
CA GLN A 886 -8.17 -29.70 30.84
C GLN A 886 -9.33 -28.94 30.21
N GLU A 887 -9.03 -27.86 29.48
CA GLU A 887 -10.02 -26.92 28.95
C GLU A 887 -9.40 -26.12 27.77
N PRO A 888 -9.21 -26.74 26.59
CA PRO A 888 -8.49 -26.12 25.46
C PRO A 888 -9.14 -24.84 24.93
N SER A 889 -10.47 -24.69 25.04
CA SER A 889 -11.22 -23.48 24.69
C SER A 889 -10.89 -22.25 25.57
N LYS A 890 -10.08 -22.42 26.63
CA LYS A 890 -9.41 -21.30 27.32
C LYS A 890 -8.29 -20.64 26.52
N PHE A 891 -7.96 -21.10 25.32
CA PHE A 891 -6.94 -20.50 24.45
C PHE A 891 -7.53 -19.90 23.16
N ASP A 892 -6.69 -19.28 22.34
CA ASP A 892 -7.08 -18.64 21.07
C ASP A 892 -5.84 -18.66 20.15
N VAL A 893 -5.08 -17.56 20.06
CA VAL A 893 -3.73 -17.58 19.46
C VAL A 893 -2.66 -17.73 20.56
N LEU A 894 -1.72 -18.66 20.37
CA LEU A 894 -0.56 -18.88 21.23
C LEU A 894 0.74 -18.55 20.49
N VAL A 895 1.57 -17.65 21.01
CA VAL A 895 2.88 -17.29 20.42
C VAL A 895 4.04 -17.69 21.34
N MET A 896 5.07 -18.37 20.79
CA MET A 896 6.12 -18.98 21.63
C MET A 896 7.45 -19.30 20.91
N PRO A 897 8.56 -19.46 21.66
CA PRO A 897 9.83 -19.97 21.15
C PRO A 897 9.77 -21.39 20.55
N ASN A 898 10.79 -21.72 19.74
CA ASN A 898 10.83 -22.85 18.82
C ASN A 898 10.48 -24.24 19.43
N LEU A 899 11.20 -24.67 20.47
CA LEU A 899 10.95 -25.96 21.14
C LEU A 899 9.55 -26.05 21.75
N TYR A 900 9.01 -24.94 22.24
CA TYR A 900 7.70 -24.92 22.89
C TYR A 900 6.59 -24.99 21.86
N GLY A 901 6.83 -24.39 20.68
CA GLY A 901 5.96 -24.49 19.52
C GLY A 901 5.77 -25.92 19.05
N ASP A 902 6.86 -26.72 18.95
CA ASP A 902 6.76 -28.17 18.68
C ASP A 902 5.86 -28.85 19.72
N ILE A 903 6.31 -28.87 20.98
CA ILE A 903 5.69 -29.65 22.07
C ILE A 903 4.20 -29.29 22.24
N LEU A 904 3.83 -28.01 22.23
CA LEU A 904 2.43 -27.62 22.40
C LEU A 904 1.58 -27.91 21.17
N SER A 905 2.11 -27.79 19.96
CA SER A 905 1.34 -28.09 18.75
C SER A 905 1.04 -29.58 18.60
N ASP A 906 2.00 -30.45 18.91
CA ASP A 906 1.85 -31.90 18.89
C ASP A 906 0.92 -32.38 20.03
N LEU A 907 0.99 -31.73 21.21
CA LEU A 907 0.00 -31.91 22.28
C LEU A 907 -1.41 -31.53 21.82
N CYS A 908 -1.57 -30.40 21.12
CA CYS A 908 -2.85 -29.97 20.56
C CYS A 908 -3.36 -30.99 19.51
N ALA A 909 -2.50 -31.52 18.64
CA ALA A 909 -2.86 -32.54 17.67
C ALA A 909 -3.52 -33.77 18.32
N GLY A 910 -3.01 -34.20 19.49
CA GLY A 910 -3.60 -35.28 20.28
C GLY A 910 -5.02 -35.01 20.81
N LEU A 911 -5.47 -33.75 20.87
CA LEU A 911 -6.83 -33.39 21.29
C LEU A 911 -7.85 -33.58 20.15
N VAL A 912 -7.43 -33.34 18.90
CA VAL A 912 -8.33 -33.28 17.72
C VAL A 912 -8.30 -34.54 16.84
N GLY A 913 -7.49 -35.54 17.21
CA GLY A 913 -7.50 -36.87 16.61
C GLY A 913 -6.13 -37.43 16.25
N GLY A 914 -5.08 -36.60 16.27
CA GLY A 914 -3.70 -36.99 15.99
C GLY A 914 -3.06 -36.19 14.85
N LEU A 915 -1.79 -36.49 14.58
CA LEU A 915 -0.94 -35.73 13.66
C LEU A 915 -1.39 -35.82 12.19
N GLY A 916 -2.18 -36.85 11.82
CA GLY A 916 -2.76 -37.03 10.49
C GLY A 916 -3.84 -36.00 10.11
N LEU A 917 -4.32 -35.20 11.08
CA LEU A 917 -5.31 -34.15 10.89
C LEU A 917 -4.75 -32.72 11.00
N THR A 918 -3.51 -32.54 11.48
CA THR A 918 -2.96 -31.20 11.79
C THR A 918 -2.08 -30.64 10.66
N PRO A 919 -2.48 -29.53 10.02
CA PRO A 919 -1.70 -28.86 8.99
C PRO A 919 -0.68 -27.86 9.57
N SER A 920 0.26 -27.41 8.75
CA SER A 920 1.08 -26.24 9.08
C SER A 920 1.51 -25.40 7.88
N GLY A 921 1.84 -24.13 8.14
CA GLY A 921 2.47 -23.22 7.18
C GLY A 921 3.68 -22.53 7.79
N ASN A 922 4.82 -22.57 7.10
CA ASN A 922 6.00 -21.78 7.44
C ASN A 922 5.97 -20.49 6.60
N VAL A 923 5.89 -19.33 7.23
CA VAL A 923 5.78 -18.03 6.54
C VAL A 923 6.99 -17.16 6.89
N GLY A 924 7.61 -16.60 5.85
CA GLY A 924 8.71 -15.65 5.95
C GLY A 924 8.34 -14.26 5.46
N ARG A 925 9.35 -13.40 5.23
CA ARG A 925 9.15 -12.08 4.60
C ARG A 925 8.94 -12.19 3.08
N ASN A 926 9.58 -13.17 2.44
CA ASN A 926 9.70 -13.26 0.98
C ASN A 926 9.01 -14.50 0.38
N GLY A 927 8.32 -15.32 1.18
CA GLY A 927 7.65 -16.53 0.70
C GLY A 927 7.04 -17.37 1.83
N ALA A 928 6.41 -18.48 1.45
CA ALA A 928 5.81 -19.43 2.39
C ALA A 928 5.94 -20.90 1.90
N LEU A 929 6.09 -21.83 2.83
CA LEU A 929 6.23 -23.27 2.57
C LEU A 929 5.28 -24.04 3.50
N PHE A 930 4.30 -24.71 2.92
CA PHE A 930 3.24 -25.42 3.64
C PHE A 930 3.57 -26.90 3.78
N GLU A 931 3.44 -27.46 4.97
CA GLU A 931 3.82 -28.84 5.29
C GLU A 931 2.88 -29.42 6.37
N SER A 932 2.64 -30.72 6.33
CA SER A 932 1.96 -31.42 7.44
C SER A 932 2.81 -31.39 8.73
N VAL A 933 2.17 -31.52 9.89
CA VAL A 933 2.91 -31.56 11.18
C VAL A 933 3.67 -32.87 11.39
N HIS A 934 3.17 -33.99 10.87
CA HIS A 934 3.73 -35.33 11.08
C HIS A 934 5.07 -35.58 10.38
N GLY A 935 5.80 -36.59 10.86
CA GLY A 935 7.01 -37.13 10.21
C GLY A 935 6.72 -38.05 9.03
N THR A 936 7.73 -38.82 8.61
CA THR A 936 7.71 -39.65 7.38
C THR A 936 6.99 -40.99 7.49
N ALA A 937 6.56 -41.39 8.70
CA ALA A 937 5.82 -42.64 8.98
C ALA A 937 6.36 -43.89 8.23
N PRO A 938 7.64 -44.25 8.41
CA PRO A 938 8.32 -45.30 7.63
C PRO A 938 7.75 -46.71 7.86
N ASP A 939 6.93 -46.89 8.90
CA ASP A 939 6.19 -48.11 9.24
C ASP A 939 4.97 -48.37 8.34
N ILE A 940 4.43 -47.33 7.69
CA ILE A 940 3.28 -47.42 6.77
C ILE A 940 3.56 -46.89 5.35
N ALA A 941 4.77 -46.39 5.09
CA ALA A 941 5.19 -45.89 3.77
C ALA A 941 5.07 -46.94 2.66
N GLY A 942 4.49 -46.55 1.53
CA GLY A 942 4.28 -47.40 0.35
C GLY A 942 3.19 -48.46 0.51
N GLN A 943 2.33 -48.35 1.52
CA GLN A 943 1.28 -49.35 1.82
C GLN A 943 -0.14 -48.86 1.52
N ASP A 944 -0.33 -47.67 0.95
CA ASP A 944 -1.64 -47.07 0.67
C ASP A 944 -2.50 -46.92 1.94
N LYS A 945 -1.86 -46.64 3.09
CA LYS A 945 -2.49 -46.53 4.43
C LYS A 945 -2.44 -45.12 5.04
N ALA A 946 -1.65 -44.22 4.46
CA ALA A 946 -1.43 -42.88 5.01
C ALA A 946 -2.70 -42.03 4.96
N ASN A 947 -2.85 -41.10 5.91
CA ASN A 947 -3.92 -40.10 5.90
C ASN A 947 -3.41 -38.81 5.23
N PRO A 948 -3.92 -38.42 4.05
CA PRO A 948 -3.47 -37.20 3.37
C PRO A 948 -4.02 -35.91 3.99
N THR A 949 -4.96 -35.98 4.95
CA THR A 949 -5.71 -34.82 5.48
C THR A 949 -4.80 -33.71 6.00
N ALA A 950 -3.74 -34.01 6.77
CA ALA A 950 -2.82 -32.98 7.27
C ALA A 950 -2.11 -32.20 6.16
N LEU A 951 -1.69 -32.86 5.07
CA LEU A 951 -1.06 -32.17 3.93
C LEU A 951 -2.10 -31.46 3.07
N LEU A 952 -3.29 -32.06 2.88
CA LEU A 952 -4.40 -31.43 2.17
C LEU A 952 -4.86 -30.13 2.84
N LEU A 953 -5.01 -30.13 4.17
CA LEU A 953 -5.35 -28.93 4.94
C LEU A 953 -4.19 -27.90 4.95
N SER A 954 -2.94 -28.34 4.81
CA SER A 954 -1.79 -27.45 4.59
C SER A 954 -1.85 -26.81 3.19
N ALA A 955 -2.30 -27.55 2.18
CA ALA A 955 -2.55 -27.03 0.84
C ALA A 955 -3.78 -26.09 0.80
N VAL A 956 -4.81 -26.34 1.62
CA VAL A 956 -5.90 -25.37 1.86
C VAL A 956 -5.35 -24.08 2.49
N MET A 957 -4.47 -24.16 3.49
CA MET A 957 -3.78 -22.98 4.05
C MET A 957 -2.95 -22.23 2.98
N MET A 958 -2.30 -22.96 2.07
CA MET A 958 -1.59 -22.40 0.92
C MET A 958 -2.53 -21.64 -0.03
N LEU A 959 -3.69 -22.21 -0.38
CA LEU A 959 -4.68 -21.54 -1.23
C LEU A 959 -5.20 -20.25 -0.58
N ARG A 960 -5.46 -20.24 0.74
CA ARG A 960 -5.81 -19.03 1.50
C ARG A 960 -4.70 -17.99 1.47
N TYR A 961 -3.43 -18.40 1.60
CA TYR A 961 -2.28 -17.51 1.43
C TYR A 961 -2.22 -16.90 0.02
N MET A 962 -2.44 -17.72 -1.02
CA MET A 962 -2.47 -17.33 -2.44
C MET A 962 -3.70 -16.51 -2.88
N LYS A 963 -4.69 -16.34 -1.99
CA LYS A 963 -6.00 -15.68 -2.18
C LYS A 963 -7.00 -16.43 -3.07
N LEU A 964 -6.88 -17.76 -3.12
CA LEU A 964 -7.79 -18.69 -3.80
C LEU A 964 -8.85 -19.24 -2.83
N GLU A 965 -9.51 -18.35 -2.09
CA GLU A 965 -10.41 -18.69 -0.97
C GLU A 965 -11.57 -19.62 -1.37
N THR A 966 -12.13 -19.47 -2.59
CA THR A 966 -13.21 -20.33 -3.10
C THR A 966 -12.77 -21.78 -3.24
N TYR A 967 -11.58 -22.01 -3.79
CA TYR A 967 -10.98 -23.34 -3.93
C TYR A 967 -10.57 -23.92 -2.57
N ALA A 968 -9.99 -23.09 -1.70
CA ALA A 968 -9.64 -23.46 -0.33
C ALA A 968 -10.87 -23.96 0.45
N LYS A 969 -11.98 -23.22 0.38
CA LYS A 969 -13.25 -23.61 1.02
C LYS A 969 -13.83 -24.87 0.39
N LYS A 970 -13.88 -24.97 -0.96
CA LYS A 970 -14.41 -26.15 -1.66
C LYS A 970 -13.73 -27.46 -1.21
N ILE A 971 -12.40 -27.46 -1.16
CA ILE A 971 -11.59 -28.64 -0.77
C ILE A 971 -11.73 -28.93 0.74
N GLU A 972 -11.77 -27.90 1.59
CA GLU A 972 -11.98 -28.07 3.04
C GLU A 972 -13.37 -28.63 3.38
N ASP A 973 -14.43 -28.09 2.76
CA ASP A 973 -15.80 -28.56 2.95
C ASP A 973 -15.95 -30.02 2.49
N ALA A 974 -15.38 -30.39 1.34
CA ALA A 974 -15.38 -31.76 0.82
C ALA A 974 -14.64 -32.74 1.73
N CYS A 975 -13.45 -32.36 2.22
CA CYS A 975 -12.69 -33.17 3.18
C CYS A 975 -13.48 -33.40 4.48
N PHE A 976 -14.08 -32.36 5.05
CA PHE A 976 -14.92 -32.48 6.23
C PHE A 976 -16.24 -33.23 5.95
N ALA A 977 -16.77 -33.19 4.72
CA ALA A 977 -17.91 -34.02 4.31
C ALA A 977 -17.56 -35.52 4.32
N THR A 978 -16.42 -35.92 3.74
CA THR A 978 -15.94 -37.31 3.79
C THR A 978 -15.74 -37.80 5.22
N ILE A 979 -15.11 -36.99 6.08
CA ILE A 979 -14.92 -37.32 7.49
C ILE A 979 -16.27 -37.46 8.22
N ARG A 980 -17.20 -36.52 8.02
CA ARG A 980 -18.55 -36.55 8.62
C ARG A 980 -19.40 -37.73 8.13
N GLN A 981 -19.20 -38.21 6.91
CA GLN A 981 -19.86 -39.40 6.37
C GLN A 981 -19.38 -40.71 7.03
N GLY A 982 -18.15 -40.75 7.53
CA GLY A 982 -17.57 -41.90 8.27
C GLY A 982 -17.39 -43.20 7.46
N LYS A 983 -17.85 -43.26 6.21
CA LYS A 983 -17.84 -44.47 5.36
C LYS A 983 -16.44 -44.82 4.84
N TYR A 984 -15.68 -43.81 4.44
CA TYR A 984 -14.29 -43.95 4.00
C TYR A 984 -13.43 -43.16 4.99
N LEU A 985 -12.77 -43.87 5.89
CA LEU A 985 -11.87 -43.32 6.90
C LEU A 985 -10.59 -44.16 6.94
N THR A 986 -9.44 -43.50 7.09
CA THR A 986 -8.13 -44.15 7.24
C THR A 986 -7.95 -44.76 8.63
N GLY A 987 -6.91 -45.58 8.81
CA GLY A 987 -6.71 -46.36 10.04
C GLY A 987 -6.48 -45.54 11.31
N ASP A 988 -5.87 -44.37 11.20
CA ASP A 988 -5.72 -43.38 12.30
C ASP A 988 -7.08 -42.81 12.73
N LEU A 989 -8.00 -42.63 11.78
CA LEU A 989 -9.40 -42.26 12.02
C LEU A 989 -10.29 -43.46 12.38
N ARG A 990 -9.69 -44.61 12.74
CA ARG A 990 -10.34 -45.88 13.13
C ARG A 990 -11.16 -46.55 12.03
N GLY A 991 -10.98 -46.15 10.77
CA GLY A 991 -11.57 -46.82 9.62
C GLY A 991 -10.65 -47.90 9.03
N THR A 992 -11.02 -48.39 7.85
CA THR A 992 -10.27 -49.42 7.11
C THR A 992 -10.00 -49.03 5.66
N ALA A 993 -10.29 -47.80 5.26
CA ALA A 993 -10.09 -47.32 3.89
C ALA A 993 -8.62 -46.98 3.64
N LYS A 994 -8.20 -47.17 2.39
CA LYS A 994 -6.88 -46.80 1.88
C LYS A 994 -6.73 -45.29 1.65
N CYS A 995 -5.49 -44.82 1.48
CA CYS A 995 -5.21 -43.44 1.07
C CYS A 995 -5.89 -43.13 -0.27
N SER A 996 -5.76 -44.02 -1.26
CA SER A 996 -6.41 -43.92 -2.57
C SER A 996 -7.95 -43.87 -2.49
N GLU A 997 -8.56 -44.75 -1.70
CA GLU A 997 -10.01 -44.82 -1.48
C GLU A 997 -10.55 -43.57 -0.77
N TYR A 998 -9.83 -43.08 0.25
CA TYR A 998 -10.15 -41.85 0.97
C TYR A 998 -10.00 -40.61 0.08
N THR A 999 -8.93 -40.55 -0.73
CA THR A 999 -8.70 -39.48 -1.71
C THR A 999 -9.83 -39.43 -2.72
N LYS A 1000 -10.24 -40.58 -3.27
CA LYS A 1000 -11.40 -40.65 -4.15
C LYS A 1000 -12.67 -40.19 -3.45
N ALA A 1001 -12.92 -40.62 -2.21
CA ALA A 1001 -14.11 -40.19 -1.47
C ALA A 1001 -14.14 -38.68 -1.20
N ILE A 1002 -13.00 -37.99 -1.11
CA ILE A 1002 -12.95 -36.52 -1.09
C ILE A 1002 -13.28 -35.94 -2.47
N ILE A 1003 -12.75 -36.52 -3.56
CA ILE A 1003 -13.04 -36.10 -4.93
C ILE A 1003 -14.54 -36.25 -5.26
N ASP A 1004 -15.15 -37.39 -4.91
CA ASP A 1004 -16.58 -37.67 -5.08
C ASP A 1004 -17.47 -36.71 -4.24
N ASN A 1005 -16.89 -35.97 -3.27
CA ASN A 1005 -17.56 -34.94 -2.46
C ASN A 1005 -17.22 -33.49 -2.90
N LEU A 1006 -16.65 -33.28 -4.09
CA LEU A 1006 -16.36 -31.97 -4.67
C LEU A 1006 -17.50 -31.38 -5.53
N GLU A 1007 -18.70 -31.94 -5.57
CA GLU A 1007 -19.80 -31.39 -6.40
C GLU A 1007 -20.58 -30.24 -5.72
#